data_AF-A0A8C8JWH9-F1
#
_entry.id   AF-A0A8C8JWH9-F1
#
_cell.length_a   1.000
_cell.length_b   1.000
_cell.length_c   1.000
_cell.angle_alpha   90.00
_cell.angle_beta   90.00
_cell.angle_gamma   90.00
#
_symmetry.space_group_name_H-M   'P 1'
#
loop_
_entity.id
_entity.type
_entity.pdbx_description
1 polymer ?
#
loop_
_entity_poly.entity_id
_entity_poly.type
_entity_poly.pdbx_seq_one_letter_code
_entity_poly.pdbx_strand_id
1 'polypeptide(L)'
;SGWASLPSGWAYALQGRTAAPQAVPLALPLPTAFLGDIALDEEDLRMFKVDRILDVIQRSIQTFNDTDAGTVQEPLNGSLSSESSRNDMSPDSHGQGFRRRRRAATSRPERVWPDGVIPYVISGNFSGSQRAIFRQAMRHWEKHTCVTFIERTTEESYIVFTFRPCGCCSYVGRRGGGPQAISIGKNCDKFGIVVHELGHVIGFWHEHTRPDRDEHVSIIRDNIQAGQEYNFLKMEPGEVDSLGEVYDFDSIMHYARNTFSRGIFLDTILPRYDVNGVRPPIGQRTRLSKGDITQARKLYKCTRCGDSLQDSSGNFSSPGYPNGYAAYVHCIWRISVTPGEKIILNITAMDLYRSHLCWYDHVEVRDGFGRKAPLKGRYCGDSLPGPIVSTDSRLWIEFRSSSNWVGKGFSAVYEAICGGEVNRDNGQIQSPNYPDDYRPNKVCVWKITVAQDFHVGLSFQSFEIERHDSCAYDYLEVRDGNSESSPLLGRFCGHDKPDDIKTSSNQLWMKFVSDGSVNKAGFAATFFKEMDECCKPDNGRCEQRCVNTLGSYRCACDPGFELASDRRSCEAACGGFITKLNGSINTPGWPKEYPPNKNCVWQLVAPTHYHITLLFDVFETEGNDVCKYDYVEVRSGLTADSRLHGKFCGTEKPETVTSQYNNMRIEFKSDNTVSKKGFKAQFFSGKRPVPGPSPPPQATASKSYVYCCVMIKPSQILFVTCFVNNRCRLTVKCLLTGPSQQCREK
;
A
#
# COMPACT_ATOMS: atom_id res chain seq x y z
N SER A 1 -18.68 25.29 -40.18
CA SER A 1 -18.14 26.32 -41.09
C SER A 1 -16.63 26.15 -41.19
N GLY A 2 -16.13 25.77 -42.38
CA GLY A 2 -14.71 25.75 -42.80
C GLY A 2 -13.80 24.72 -42.10
N TRP A 3 -13.46 23.57 -42.69
CA TRP A 3 -12.36 23.33 -43.67
C TRP A 3 -10.98 23.75 -43.14
N ALA A 4 -9.86 23.04 -43.30
CA ALA A 4 -9.49 21.69 -43.75
C ALA A 4 -7.95 21.59 -43.56
N SER A 5 -7.44 20.35 -43.40
CA SER A 5 -6.13 19.84 -43.90
C SER A 5 -4.78 20.52 -43.52
N LEU A 6 -3.97 19.79 -42.73
CA LEU A 6 -2.61 19.23 -43.02
C LEU A 6 -1.75 19.87 -44.15
N PRO A 7 -0.38 19.80 -44.15
CA PRO A 7 0.40 18.58 -43.83
C PRO A 7 1.88 18.72 -43.36
N SER A 8 2.47 17.53 -43.18
CA SER A 8 3.87 17.06 -43.06
C SER A 8 5.06 17.90 -43.59
N GLY A 9 6.15 17.93 -42.80
CA GLY A 9 7.39 17.18 -43.08
C GLY A 9 8.62 17.85 -43.73
N TRP A 10 9.79 17.35 -43.32
CA TRP A 10 11.12 17.26 -43.99
C TRP A 10 12.22 18.31 -43.68
N ALA A 11 13.30 17.79 -43.05
CA ALA A 11 14.76 17.98 -43.24
C ALA A 11 15.35 19.37 -43.59
N TYR A 12 16.43 19.77 -42.88
CA TYR A 12 17.82 19.80 -43.37
C TYR A 12 18.78 20.44 -42.34
N ALA A 13 20.01 19.94 -42.32
CA ALA A 13 21.16 20.42 -41.55
C ALA A 13 21.73 21.74 -42.10
N LEU A 14 22.35 22.57 -41.25
CA LEU A 14 23.31 23.61 -41.67
C LEU A 14 24.36 23.91 -40.57
N GLN A 15 25.58 24.14 -41.05
CA GLN A 15 26.84 24.37 -40.36
C GLN A 15 26.96 25.69 -39.56
N GLY A 16 27.64 25.58 -38.41
CA GLY A 16 28.75 26.40 -37.90
C GLY A 16 28.77 27.93 -38.06
N ARG A 17 28.91 28.63 -36.92
CA ARG A 17 29.95 29.66 -36.70
C ARG A 17 30.09 30.04 -35.22
N THR A 18 31.32 30.36 -34.88
CA THR A 18 31.95 30.70 -33.59
C THR A 18 31.49 32.03 -32.97
N ALA A 19 31.34 32.07 -31.63
CA ALA A 19 31.49 33.29 -30.82
C ALA A 19 31.88 32.93 -29.36
N ALA A 20 32.85 33.68 -28.83
CA ALA A 20 33.46 33.56 -27.50
C ALA A 20 32.55 34.14 -26.37
N PRO A 21 32.89 33.96 -25.07
CA PRO A 21 31.93 33.99 -23.97
C PRO A 21 31.72 35.38 -23.37
N GLN A 22 30.47 35.72 -23.01
CA GLN A 22 30.17 36.88 -22.15
C GLN A 22 29.15 36.51 -21.07
N ALA A 23 29.62 36.68 -19.83
CA ALA A 23 28.96 37.14 -18.61
C ALA A 23 27.50 36.71 -18.31
N VAL A 24 27.33 35.94 -17.23
CA VAL A 24 26.09 35.85 -16.45
C VAL A 24 26.22 36.79 -15.23
N PRO A 25 25.22 37.64 -14.93
CA PRO A 25 25.26 38.55 -13.78
C PRO A 25 24.82 37.85 -12.47
N LEU A 26 25.27 38.46 -11.36
CA LEU A 26 25.09 38.08 -9.96
C LEU A 26 23.69 37.53 -9.61
N ALA A 27 23.67 36.39 -8.92
CA ALA A 27 22.61 35.99 -8.01
C ALA A 27 23.16 35.98 -6.57
N LEU A 28 22.40 36.58 -5.66
CA LEU A 28 22.62 36.74 -4.22
C LEU A 28 22.85 35.39 -3.49
N PRO A 29 23.61 35.36 -2.38
CA PRO A 29 23.91 34.11 -1.68
C PRO A 29 22.80 33.71 -0.68
N LEU A 30 22.28 32.49 -0.86
CA LEU A 30 21.76 31.54 0.15
C LEU A 30 22.64 30.27 0.03
N PRO A 31 22.68 29.28 0.94
CA PRO A 31 22.13 29.16 2.30
C PRO A 31 23.14 28.56 3.33
N THR A 32 22.80 28.42 4.62
CA THR A 32 23.47 27.48 5.55
C THR A 32 22.55 26.31 5.88
N ALA A 33 22.97 25.09 5.58
CA ALA A 33 22.30 23.83 5.92
C ALA A 33 23.13 23.10 6.99
N PHE A 34 22.47 22.60 8.03
CA PHE A 34 23.09 21.79 9.08
C PHE A 34 22.31 20.48 9.19
N LEU A 35 23.00 19.37 8.93
CA LEU A 35 22.52 17.99 8.95
C LEU A 35 22.77 17.37 10.32
N GLY A 36 21.76 16.65 10.85
CA GLY A 36 21.91 15.78 12.02
C GLY A 36 22.31 14.39 11.55
N ASP A 37 23.63 14.15 11.54
CA ASP A 37 24.35 12.88 11.70
C ASP A 37 25.56 12.75 10.77
N ILE A 38 26.48 11.91 11.22
CA ILE A 38 27.87 11.86 10.81
C ILE A 38 28.03 11.10 9.52
N ALA A 39 28.04 11.86 8.44
CA ALA A 39 29.07 11.84 7.42
C ALA A 39 28.91 13.17 6.67
N LEU A 40 29.74 14.16 7.00
CA LEU A 40 29.92 15.29 6.08
C LEU A 40 30.58 14.70 4.83
N ASP A 41 29.95 14.87 3.67
CA ASP A 41 30.61 14.58 2.41
C ASP A 41 31.73 15.62 2.15
N GLU A 42 32.68 15.28 1.28
CA GLU A 42 33.79 16.18 0.91
C GLU A 42 33.34 17.46 0.18
N GLU A 43 32.08 17.53 -0.29
CA GLU A 43 31.56 18.67 -1.05
C GLU A 43 31.05 19.78 -0.12
N ASP A 44 30.50 19.45 1.05
CA ASP A 44 30.08 20.43 2.08
C ASP A 44 31.28 21.08 2.81
N LEU A 45 32.43 20.41 2.90
CA LEU A 45 33.67 20.98 3.46
C LEU A 45 34.28 22.07 2.58
N ARG A 46 34.00 22.08 1.27
CA ARG A 46 34.55 23.10 0.34
C ARG A 46 33.85 24.45 0.48
N MET A 47 32.62 24.49 1.01
CA MET A 47 31.91 25.74 1.29
C MET A 47 32.40 26.48 2.55
N PHE A 48 33.18 25.84 3.42
CA PHE A 48 33.71 26.47 4.65
C PHE A 48 35.04 27.20 4.49
N LYS A 49 35.70 27.14 3.33
CA LYS A 49 37.07 27.65 3.16
C LYS A 49 37.21 29.12 2.73
N VAL A 50 36.13 29.89 2.59
CA VAL A 50 36.28 31.24 1.99
C VAL A 50 36.33 32.42 2.98
N ASP A 51 35.84 32.36 4.23
CA ASP A 51 35.68 33.62 5.00
C ASP A 51 36.23 33.72 6.44
N ARG A 52 37.03 32.78 6.98
CA ARG A 52 37.47 32.89 8.41
C ARG A 52 38.91 32.50 8.79
N ILE A 53 39.89 32.55 7.88
CA ILE A 53 41.31 32.32 8.24
C ILE A 53 42.22 33.46 7.73
N LEU A 54 41.86 34.73 8.01
CA LEU A 54 42.84 35.83 7.90
C LEU A 54 42.87 36.79 9.11
N ASP A 55 41.82 36.88 9.94
CA ASP A 55 41.80 37.90 11.01
C ASP A 55 42.28 37.46 12.40
N VAL A 56 42.48 36.16 12.65
CA VAL A 56 42.88 35.68 14.00
C VAL A 56 44.39 35.50 14.15
N ILE A 57 45.13 35.35 13.04
CA ILE A 57 46.60 35.20 13.08
C ILE A 57 47.32 36.56 13.18
N GLN A 58 46.65 37.67 12.83
CA GLN A 58 47.29 38.99 12.82
C GLN A 58 47.17 39.78 14.13
N ARG A 59 46.40 39.30 15.11
CA ARG A 59 46.20 39.97 16.42
C ARG A 59 46.95 39.35 17.60
N SER A 60 47.74 38.30 17.39
CA SER A 60 48.53 37.65 18.46
C SER A 60 50.03 37.97 18.42
N ILE A 61 50.48 38.94 17.61
CA ILE A 61 51.90 39.33 17.49
C ILE A 61 52.19 40.80 17.88
N GLN A 62 51.20 41.59 18.28
CA GLN A 62 51.42 42.94 18.83
C GLN A 62 50.81 43.08 20.21
N THR A 63 51.54 42.63 21.23
CA THR A 63 51.51 43.15 22.61
C THR A 63 52.65 42.50 23.40
N PHE A 64 53.87 42.94 23.11
CA PHE A 64 54.97 43.01 24.07
C PHE A 64 55.55 44.43 23.94
N ASN A 65 55.84 45.05 25.09
CA ASN A 65 56.24 46.44 25.35
C ASN A 65 55.00 47.37 25.50
N ASP A 66 54.76 48.10 26.58
CA ASP A 66 55.64 48.74 27.56
C ASP A 66 54.97 48.97 28.94
N THR A 67 55.82 49.31 29.90
CA THR A 67 55.63 49.64 31.33
C THR A 67 54.93 50.98 31.64
N ASP A 68 54.24 51.03 32.80
CA ASP A 68 54.54 51.92 33.97
C ASP A 68 53.35 52.67 34.67
N ALA A 69 53.43 52.68 36.02
CA ALA A 69 52.92 53.56 37.11
C ALA A 69 51.49 54.17 37.20
N GLY A 70 50.85 54.01 38.39
CA GLY A 70 50.45 55.17 39.25
C GLY A 70 48.99 55.37 39.76
N THR A 71 48.70 54.91 40.99
CA THR A 71 48.03 55.57 42.18
C THR A 71 46.64 56.30 42.16
N VAL A 72 45.75 55.83 43.09
CA VAL A 72 45.01 56.52 44.21
C VAL A 72 43.84 57.49 43.84
N GLN A 73 42.60 57.51 44.40
CA GLN A 73 42.13 57.66 45.81
C GLN A 73 40.56 57.52 45.91
N GLU A 74 40.05 56.95 47.01
CA GLU A 74 38.68 57.10 47.62
C GLU A 74 38.60 58.45 48.42
N PRO A 75 37.50 58.95 49.10
CA PRO A 75 36.44 58.17 49.79
C PRO A 75 35.03 58.82 50.13
N LEU A 76 34.12 58.05 50.78
CA LEU A 76 33.15 58.33 51.91
C LEU A 76 32.06 59.47 51.78
N ASN A 77 30.84 59.50 52.38
CA ASN A 77 30.17 58.87 53.55
C ASN A 77 28.63 59.23 53.68
N GLY A 78 27.82 58.43 54.43
CA GLY A 78 26.58 58.69 55.28
C GLY A 78 25.29 59.29 54.68
N SER A 79 24.04 59.16 55.18
CA SER A 79 23.38 58.49 56.34
C SER A 79 21.81 58.55 56.27
N LEU A 80 21.12 57.70 57.06
CA LEU A 80 19.68 57.49 57.42
C LEU A 80 18.55 58.55 57.19
N SER A 81 17.32 58.11 56.78
CA SER A 81 16.07 57.94 57.61
C SER A 81 14.69 58.04 56.88
N SER A 82 13.79 57.08 57.19
CA SER A 82 12.29 57.07 57.34
C SER A 82 11.26 57.46 56.25
N GLU A 83 10.43 56.45 55.90
CA GLU A 83 8.95 56.34 55.76
C GLU A 83 8.05 57.13 54.75
N SER A 84 7.40 56.31 53.89
CA SER A 84 5.97 56.30 53.47
C SER A 84 5.48 56.95 52.15
N SER A 85 5.16 56.05 51.20
CA SER A 85 3.94 55.93 50.35
C SER A 85 3.47 57.04 49.38
N ARG A 86 3.70 56.86 48.06
CA ARG A 86 2.69 56.52 46.99
C ARG A 86 3.17 56.82 45.54
N ASN A 87 2.81 55.88 44.64
CA ASN A 87 2.50 55.95 43.20
C ASN A 87 3.55 56.33 42.11
N ASP A 88 3.88 55.30 41.33
CA ASP A 88 3.91 55.16 39.85
C ASP A 88 4.95 55.89 38.96
N MET A 89 5.41 55.13 37.94
CA MET A 89 6.28 55.41 36.76
C MET A 89 7.83 55.32 36.87
N SER A 90 8.35 54.31 36.15
CA SER A 90 9.67 53.92 35.56
C SER A 90 10.81 54.99 35.43
N PRO A 91 12.14 54.65 35.33
CA PRO A 91 12.74 53.59 34.47
C PRO A 91 14.05 52.85 34.92
N ASP A 92 14.27 51.70 34.26
CA ASP A 92 15.46 50.93 33.83
C ASP A 92 16.83 50.79 34.56
N SER A 93 17.31 49.52 34.47
CA SER A 93 18.71 49.00 34.44
C SER A 93 19.57 48.99 35.74
N HIS A 94 20.39 48.00 36.09
CA HIS A 94 20.78 46.70 35.55
C HIS A 94 21.47 45.88 36.68
N GLY A 95 21.25 44.56 36.71
CA GLY A 95 21.94 43.66 37.63
C GLY A 95 21.38 42.23 37.62
N GLN A 96 21.22 41.62 36.44
CA GLN A 96 20.84 40.21 36.34
C GLN A 96 22.05 39.34 36.02
N GLY A 97 22.49 38.57 37.01
CA GLY A 97 23.30 37.38 36.77
C GLY A 97 22.53 36.42 35.85
N PHE A 98 23.09 36.14 34.67
CA PHE A 98 22.54 35.20 33.72
C PHE A 98 22.47 33.80 34.35
N ARG A 99 21.28 33.37 34.78
CA ARG A 99 21.01 31.95 35.04
C ARG A 99 21.24 31.19 33.73
N ARG A 100 22.24 30.31 33.70
CA ARG A 100 22.52 29.41 32.58
C ARG A 100 21.27 28.60 32.24
N ARG A 101 20.70 28.85 31.05
CA ARG A 101 19.55 28.10 30.53
C ARG A 101 20.04 26.72 30.06
N ARG A 102 19.42 25.67 30.59
CA ARG A 102 19.58 24.25 30.20
C ARG A 102 18.96 24.04 28.80
N ARG A 103 19.65 23.43 27.82
CA ARG A 103 19.28 23.46 26.37
C ARG A 103 19.41 22.11 25.60
N ALA A 104 18.36 21.51 24.97
CA ALA A 104 18.44 20.24 24.16
C ALA A 104 17.57 20.08 22.86
N ALA A 105 16.40 20.71 22.70
CA ALA A 105 15.59 20.72 21.45
C ALA A 105 15.87 21.96 20.58
N THR A 106 15.36 22.07 19.35
CA THR A 106 15.53 23.29 18.53
C THR A 106 14.93 24.51 19.21
N SER A 107 15.70 25.60 19.31
CA SER A 107 15.22 26.91 19.79
C SER A 107 14.48 27.73 18.71
N ARG A 108 14.67 27.35 17.44
CA ARG A 108 14.17 28.08 16.27
C ARG A 108 12.70 27.73 15.97
N PRO A 109 11.75 28.67 16.09
CA PRO A 109 10.32 28.40 15.87
C PRO A 109 10.00 27.92 14.44
N GLU A 110 10.74 28.38 13.44
CA GLU A 110 10.55 28.00 12.04
C GLU A 110 10.87 26.53 11.74
N ARG A 111 11.67 25.89 12.62
CA ARG A 111 11.98 24.46 12.57
C ARG A 111 10.95 23.59 13.30
N VAL A 112 9.97 24.17 13.97
CA VAL A 112 8.88 23.42 14.60
C VAL A 112 7.79 23.16 13.57
N TRP A 113 7.31 21.92 13.48
CA TRP A 113 6.24 21.57 12.57
C TRP A 113 4.91 22.23 12.99
N PRO A 114 4.21 22.94 12.08
CA PRO A 114 2.93 23.56 12.39
C PRO A 114 1.93 22.53 12.95
N ASP A 115 1.26 22.88 14.04
CA ASP A 115 0.28 22.03 14.75
C ASP A 115 0.81 20.64 15.21
N GLY A 116 2.13 20.42 15.16
CA GLY A 116 2.75 19.12 15.44
C GLY A 116 2.49 18.06 14.36
N VAL A 117 2.31 18.48 13.12
CA VAL A 117 1.89 17.63 12.00
C VAL A 117 3.03 17.44 11.03
N ILE A 118 3.41 16.19 10.79
CA ILE A 118 4.56 15.83 9.97
C ILE A 118 4.07 14.98 8.80
N PRO A 119 3.85 15.57 7.61
CA PRO A 119 3.50 14.81 6.42
C PRO A 119 4.69 13.97 5.97
N TYR A 120 4.46 12.74 5.52
CA TYR A 120 5.50 11.82 5.09
C TYR A 120 5.19 11.11 3.78
N VAL A 121 6.26 10.67 3.11
CA VAL A 121 6.25 9.76 1.96
C VAL A 121 7.30 8.67 2.20
N ILE A 122 6.98 7.41 1.89
CA ILE A 122 7.95 6.31 1.91
C ILE A 122 8.27 5.92 0.46
N SER A 123 9.52 6.12 0.05
CA SER A 123 9.99 5.79 -1.31
C SER A 123 9.69 4.33 -1.69
N GLY A 124 9.51 4.05 -2.98
CA GLY A 124 9.20 2.73 -3.52
C GLY A 124 10.23 1.64 -3.19
N ASN A 125 11.48 2.03 -2.90
CA ASN A 125 12.63 1.13 -2.76
C ASN A 125 12.70 0.35 -1.42
N PHE A 126 11.71 0.47 -0.54
CA PHE A 126 11.66 -0.24 0.74
C PHE A 126 10.68 -1.41 0.72
N SER A 127 11.09 -2.52 1.35
CA SER A 127 10.24 -3.70 1.54
C SER A 127 9.07 -3.44 2.50
N GLY A 128 8.01 -4.27 2.45
CA GLY A 128 6.87 -4.18 3.38
C GLY A 128 7.30 -4.24 4.85
N SER A 129 8.26 -5.11 5.19
CA SER A 129 8.81 -5.20 6.55
C SER A 129 9.44 -3.89 7.04
N GLN A 130 10.17 -3.19 6.18
CA GLN A 130 10.79 -1.90 6.51
C GLN A 130 9.74 -0.80 6.65
N ARG A 131 8.76 -0.76 5.74
CA ARG A 131 7.61 0.16 5.82
C ARG A 131 6.86 -0.01 7.14
N ALA A 132 6.66 -1.26 7.57
CA ALA A 132 6.02 -1.57 8.85
C ALA A 132 6.83 -1.01 10.04
N ILE A 133 8.16 -1.14 10.04
CA ILE A 133 9.01 -0.59 11.10
C ILE A 133 8.95 0.95 11.12
N PHE A 134 8.95 1.61 9.96
CA PHE A 134 8.83 3.07 9.89
C PHE A 134 7.50 3.55 10.47
N ARG A 135 6.40 2.89 10.09
CA ARG A 135 5.08 3.17 10.65
C ARG A 135 5.00 2.87 12.13
N GLN A 136 5.64 1.81 12.62
CA GLN A 136 5.72 1.50 14.05
C GLN A 136 6.48 2.58 14.83
N ALA A 137 7.59 3.08 14.29
CA ALA A 137 8.38 4.16 14.91
C ALA A 137 7.61 5.49 14.96
N MET A 138 6.89 5.83 13.89
CA MET A 138 5.99 7.00 13.86
C MET A 138 4.87 6.85 14.91
N ARG A 139 4.21 5.68 14.95
CA ARG A 139 3.17 5.38 15.96
C ARG A 139 3.70 5.45 17.40
N HIS A 140 4.95 5.07 17.62
CA HIS A 140 5.58 5.15 18.94
C HIS A 140 5.70 6.60 19.43
N TRP A 141 6.05 7.54 18.56
CA TRP A 141 6.03 8.97 18.87
C TRP A 141 4.60 9.51 19.08
N GLU A 142 3.65 9.12 18.23
CA GLU A 142 2.23 9.51 18.33
C GLU A 142 1.56 9.04 19.62
N LYS A 143 1.91 7.83 20.10
CA LYS A 143 1.35 7.26 21.32
C LYS A 143 1.77 8.03 22.56
N HIS A 144 2.98 8.58 22.58
CA HIS A 144 3.53 9.24 23.76
C HIS A 144 3.43 10.77 23.70
N THR A 145 3.22 11.36 22.53
CA THR A 145 3.22 12.81 22.31
C THR A 145 2.01 13.26 21.50
N CYS A 146 1.85 14.57 21.29
CA CYS A 146 0.86 15.10 20.34
C CYS A 146 1.45 15.37 18.94
N VAL A 147 2.65 14.89 18.64
CA VAL A 147 3.16 14.89 17.25
C VAL A 147 2.41 13.84 16.45
N THR A 148 2.06 14.14 15.20
CA THR A 148 1.33 13.21 14.32
C THR A 148 2.00 13.11 12.96
N PHE A 149 2.00 11.89 12.41
CA PHE A 149 2.47 11.60 11.08
C PHE A 149 1.28 11.31 10.15
N ILE A 150 1.27 11.98 9.01
CA ILE A 150 0.21 11.84 8.00
C ILE A 150 0.82 11.46 6.67
N GLU A 151 0.17 10.57 5.92
CA GLU A 151 0.57 10.36 4.53
C GLU A 151 0.30 11.64 3.75
N ARG A 152 1.31 12.08 3.01
CA ARG A 152 1.25 13.36 2.30
C ARG A 152 0.15 13.33 1.24
N THR A 153 -0.61 14.42 1.19
CA THR A 153 -1.54 14.72 0.10
C THR A 153 -1.03 15.93 -0.71
N THR A 154 -1.32 17.14 -0.24
CA THR A 154 -1.01 18.41 -0.92
C THR A 154 0.05 19.23 -0.19
N GLU A 155 0.51 18.80 0.97
CA GLU A 155 1.41 19.57 1.83
C GLU A 155 2.75 19.83 1.15
N GLU A 156 3.22 21.08 1.20
CA GLU A 156 4.46 21.51 0.55
C GLU A 156 5.70 20.99 1.29
N SER A 157 5.71 21.07 2.63
CA SER A 157 6.81 20.60 3.47
C SER A 157 6.47 19.23 4.04
N TYR A 158 7.36 18.26 3.83
CA TYR A 158 7.13 16.87 4.22
C TYR A 158 8.46 16.11 4.32
N ILE A 159 8.45 14.99 5.04
CA ILE A 159 9.60 14.08 5.10
C ILE A 159 9.50 12.99 4.05
N VAL A 160 10.65 12.54 3.54
CA VAL A 160 10.73 11.42 2.59
C VAL A 160 11.70 10.39 3.11
N PHE A 161 11.20 9.20 3.45
CA PHE A 161 12.05 8.05 3.73
C PHE A 161 12.73 7.62 2.44
N THR A 162 14.05 7.61 2.45
CA THR A 162 14.89 7.28 1.28
C THR A 162 16.22 6.66 1.71
N PHE A 163 17.03 6.24 0.74
CA PHE A 163 18.40 5.77 0.96
C PHE A 163 19.39 6.86 0.50
N ARG A 164 20.30 7.29 1.37
CA ARG A 164 21.38 8.22 1.03
C ARG A 164 22.76 7.70 1.47
N PRO A 165 23.85 8.18 0.84
CA PRO A 165 25.22 7.79 1.20
C PRO A 165 25.64 8.14 2.64
N CYS A 166 24.97 9.09 3.31
CA CYS A 166 25.21 9.42 4.72
C CYS A 166 24.89 8.27 5.69
N GLY A 167 24.34 7.15 5.19
CA GLY A 167 23.86 6.07 6.04
C GLY A 167 22.52 6.45 6.66
N CYS A 168 22.55 6.78 7.96
CA CYS A 168 21.37 6.94 8.80
C CYS A 168 21.45 8.35 9.35
N CYS A 169 20.67 9.23 8.73
CA CYS A 169 20.78 10.66 8.96
C CYS A 169 19.47 11.37 8.66
N SER A 170 19.24 12.49 9.35
CA SER A 170 18.00 13.25 9.27
C SER A 170 18.23 14.73 9.55
N TYR A 171 17.37 15.59 9.01
CA TYR A 171 17.41 17.01 9.33
C TYR A 171 16.78 17.28 10.70
N VAL A 172 17.34 18.24 11.44
CA VAL A 172 16.75 18.68 12.71
C VAL A 172 15.59 19.64 12.45
N GLY A 173 14.39 19.18 12.76
CA GLY A 173 13.15 19.94 12.60
C GLY A 173 12.71 20.10 11.15
N ARG A 174 11.71 20.97 10.97
CA ARG A 174 11.15 21.36 9.68
C ARG A 174 12.11 22.28 8.91
N ARG A 175 12.42 21.93 7.66
CA ARG A 175 13.21 22.78 6.74
C ARG A 175 12.37 23.84 6.01
N GLY A 176 11.13 23.50 5.66
CA GLY A 176 10.29 24.30 4.78
C GLY A 176 10.71 24.19 3.30
N GLY A 177 9.81 24.60 2.39
CA GLY A 177 10.14 24.77 0.97
C GLY A 177 10.29 23.48 0.14
N GLY A 178 9.71 22.36 0.57
CA GLY A 178 9.71 21.11 -0.20
C GLY A 178 9.99 19.85 0.62
N PRO A 179 10.33 18.73 -0.05
CA PRO A 179 10.71 17.48 0.61
C PRO A 179 12.01 17.63 1.40
N GLN A 180 12.05 17.10 2.61
CA GLN A 180 13.29 16.85 3.36
C GLN A 180 13.52 15.34 3.53
N ALA A 181 14.73 14.88 3.29
CA ALA A 181 15.04 13.46 3.39
C ALA A 181 15.26 13.02 4.83
N ILE A 182 14.77 11.83 5.15
CA ILE A 182 15.21 11.00 6.27
C ILE A 182 15.82 9.73 5.66
N SER A 183 17.13 9.54 5.87
CA SER A 183 17.87 8.44 5.27
C SER A 183 17.87 7.25 6.22
N ILE A 184 17.34 6.10 5.77
CA ILE A 184 17.46 4.82 6.47
C ILE A 184 18.36 3.91 5.64
N GLY A 185 19.66 3.98 5.94
CA GLY A 185 20.70 3.20 5.28
C GLY A 185 20.64 1.70 5.60
N LYS A 186 21.60 0.95 5.03
CA LYS A 186 21.71 -0.51 5.26
C LYS A 186 21.95 -0.79 6.74
N ASN A 187 21.18 -1.70 7.33
CA ASN A 187 21.19 -2.08 8.76
C ASN A 187 20.60 -1.05 9.76
N CYS A 188 19.95 0.02 9.27
CA CYS A 188 19.30 1.04 10.11
C CYS A 188 17.78 0.93 10.18
N ASP A 189 17.22 -0.07 9.53
CA ASP A 189 15.82 -0.46 9.62
C ASP A 189 15.47 -1.15 10.94
N LYS A 190 16.18 -0.84 12.02
CA LYS A 190 15.84 -1.28 13.38
C LYS A 190 14.95 -0.22 14.03
N PHE A 191 13.91 -0.66 14.73
CA PHE A 191 12.92 0.19 15.39
C PHE A 191 13.53 1.41 16.11
N GLY A 192 14.47 1.20 17.04
CA GLY A 192 15.04 2.30 17.82
C GLY A 192 15.94 3.26 17.03
N ILE A 193 16.52 2.83 15.91
CA ILE A 193 17.26 3.73 15.02
C ILE A 193 16.28 4.64 14.31
N VAL A 194 15.19 4.09 13.76
CA VAL A 194 14.17 4.91 13.09
C VAL A 194 13.51 5.90 14.07
N VAL A 195 13.27 5.50 15.32
CA VAL A 195 12.75 6.40 16.36
C VAL A 195 13.74 7.55 16.64
N HIS A 196 15.05 7.29 16.64
CA HIS A 196 16.11 8.30 16.77
C HIS A 196 16.09 9.30 15.59
N GLU A 197 16.07 8.81 14.36
CA GLU A 197 16.02 9.66 13.16
C GLU A 197 14.76 10.53 13.12
N LEU A 198 13.64 10.00 13.59
CA LEU A 198 12.40 10.76 13.77
C LEU A 198 12.51 11.80 14.89
N GLY A 199 13.33 11.57 15.92
CA GLY A 199 13.65 12.57 16.93
C GLY A 199 14.31 13.81 16.33
N HIS A 200 15.23 13.63 15.37
CA HIS A 200 15.76 14.74 14.58
C HIS A 200 14.65 15.45 13.80
N VAL A 201 13.80 14.72 13.07
CA VAL A 201 12.67 15.33 12.32
C VAL A 201 11.78 16.19 13.24
N ILE A 202 11.52 15.72 14.46
CA ILE A 202 10.72 16.40 15.47
C ILE A 202 11.40 17.68 15.97
N GLY A 203 12.72 17.76 15.87
CA GLY A 203 13.51 18.94 16.21
C GLY A 203 14.51 18.73 17.34
N PHE A 204 14.89 17.49 17.65
CA PHE A 204 15.86 17.21 18.71
C PHE A 204 17.28 17.16 18.18
N TRP A 205 18.20 17.72 18.95
CA TRP A 205 19.63 17.54 18.79
C TRP A 205 20.09 16.36 19.64
N HIS A 206 21.32 15.88 19.46
CA HIS A 206 21.83 14.85 20.35
C HIS A 206 22.05 15.40 21.76
N GLU A 207 21.66 14.60 22.75
CA GLU A 207 21.69 15.00 24.16
C GLU A 207 23.11 15.32 24.65
N HIS A 208 24.16 14.72 24.08
CA HIS A 208 25.55 15.03 24.48
C HIS A 208 26.08 16.35 23.89
N THR A 209 25.36 16.97 22.95
CA THR A 209 25.77 18.25 22.34
C THR A 209 25.25 19.47 23.09
N ARG A 210 24.48 19.26 24.16
CA ARG A 210 23.89 20.33 24.96
C ARG A 210 24.96 21.30 25.51
N PRO A 211 24.70 22.61 25.56
CA PRO A 211 25.63 23.60 26.12
C PRO A 211 26.09 23.29 27.56
N ASP A 212 25.23 22.68 28.38
CA ASP A 212 25.48 22.33 29.78
C ASP A 212 26.07 20.92 29.96
N ARG A 213 26.32 20.14 28.89
CA ARG A 213 26.74 18.72 29.01
C ARG A 213 27.95 18.44 29.92
N ASP A 214 28.90 19.36 30.06
CA ASP A 214 30.11 19.11 30.90
C ASP A 214 29.77 19.04 32.39
N GLU A 215 28.58 19.49 32.80
CA GLU A 215 28.09 19.30 34.15
C GLU A 215 27.65 17.84 34.39
N HIS A 216 27.45 17.06 33.32
CA HIS A 216 26.80 15.74 33.33
C HIS A 216 27.67 14.61 32.79
N VAL A 217 28.43 14.86 31.71
CA VAL A 217 29.30 13.90 31.04
C VAL A 217 30.69 14.48 30.81
N SER A 218 31.68 13.60 30.69
CA SER A 218 33.04 13.94 30.26
C SER A 218 33.30 13.32 28.89
N ILE A 219 33.83 14.13 27.98
CA ILE A 219 34.28 13.67 26.67
C ILE A 219 35.77 13.33 26.74
N ILE A 220 36.12 12.06 26.54
CA ILE A 220 37.52 11.61 26.51
C ILE A 220 38.05 11.78 25.09
N ARG A 221 38.59 12.97 24.80
CA ARG A 221 39.06 13.33 23.45
C ARG A 221 40.13 12.40 22.92
N ASP A 222 41.02 11.91 23.78
CA ASP A 222 42.10 10.99 23.42
C ASP A 222 41.60 9.62 22.93
N ASN A 223 40.33 9.28 23.17
CA ASN A 223 39.73 8.02 22.72
C ASN A 223 38.95 8.18 21.41
N ILE A 224 38.78 9.40 20.91
CA ILE A 224 38.04 9.67 19.66
C ILE A 224 38.91 9.32 18.46
N GLN A 225 38.30 8.74 17.42
CA GLN A 225 38.95 8.51 16.13
C GLN A 225 39.33 9.86 15.48
N ALA A 226 40.55 9.95 14.93
CA ALA A 226 41.03 11.15 14.27
C ALA A 226 40.06 11.62 13.17
N GLY A 227 39.67 12.89 13.21
CA GLY A 227 38.73 13.50 12.27
C GLY A 227 37.26 13.42 12.69
N GLN A 228 36.94 12.77 13.81
CA GLN A 228 35.56 12.64 14.32
C GLN A 228 35.27 13.55 15.53
N GLU A 229 36.20 14.43 15.91
CA GLU A 229 36.10 15.27 17.10
C GLU A 229 34.99 16.34 17.00
N TYR A 230 34.62 16.73 15.78
CA TYR A 230 33.59 17.74 15.53
C TYR A 230 32.19 17.32 16.04
N ASN A 231 31.97 16.01 16.18
CA ASN A 231 30.71 15.41 16.64
C ASN A 231 30.44 15.55 18.13
N PHE A 232 31.46 15.97 18.87
CA PHE A 232 31.42 16.21 20.30
C PHE A 232 31.49 17.70 20.62
N LEU A 233 31.36 18.56 19.59
CA LEU A 233 31.21 19.99 19.78
C LEU A 233 29.86 20.29 20.41
N LYS A 234 29.86 21.30 21.29
CA LYS A 234 28.61 21.84 21.83
C LYS A 234 27.87 22.60 20.77
N MET A 235 26.55 22.51 20.81
CA MET A 235 25.70 23.44 20.11
C MET A 235 25.80 24.83 20.73
N GLU A 236 25.67 25.85 19.89
CA GLU A 236 25.56 27.23 20.33
C GLU A 236 24.26 27.44 21.12
N PRO A 237 24.26 28.22 22.21
CA PRO A 237 23.06 28.46 23.00
C PRO A 237 21.87 28.93 22.13
N GLY A 238 22.12 29.78 21.14
CA GLY A 238 21.08 30.31 20.25
C GLY A 238 20.30 29.27 19.44
N GLU A 239 20.84 28.06 19.24
CA GLU A 239 20.27 27.01 18.38
C GLU A 239 19.45 25.94 19.13
N VAL A 240 19.57 25.89 20.46
CA VAL A 240 19.07 24.78 21.28
C VAL A 240 18.34 25.29 22.53
N ASP A 241 17.25 24.62 22.96
CA ASP A 241 16.44 24.89 24.13
C ASP A 241 15.89 23.58 24.76
N SER A 242 16.13 23.32 26.05
CA SER A 242 15.69 22.10 26.74
C SER A 242 14.26 22.25 27.20
N LEU A 243 13.69 23.46 27.09
CA LEU A 243 12.37 23.80 27.58
C LEU A 243 12.25 23.54 29.08
N GLY A 244 13.37 23.74 29.80
CA GLY A 244 13.50 23.54 31.25
C GLY A 244 13.70 22.08 31.69
N GLU A 245 13.88 21.13 30.77
CA GLU A 245 14.20 19.73 31.12
C GLU A 245 15.64 19.54 31.63
N VAL A 246 15.83 18.54 32.49
CA VAL A 246 17.14 18.11 33.01
C VAL A 246 17.93 17.32 31.95
N TYR A 247 19.20 17.00 32.21
CA TYR A 247 19.98 16.13 31.34
C TYR A 247 19.44 14.70 31.39
N ASP A 248 19.17 14.11 30.23
CA ASP A 248 18.56 12.79 30.10
C ASP A 248 19.54 11.74 29.58
N PHE A 249 20.20 11.02 30.50
CA PHE A 249 21.11 9.93 30.15
C PHE A 249 20.43 8.78 29.39
N ASP A 250 19.12 8.58 29.58
CA ASP A 250 18.32 7.51 28.92
C ASP A 250 17.74 8.00 27.57
N SER A 251 18.00 9.24 27.17
CA SER A 251 17.47 9.80 25.92
C SER A 251 17.86 8.94 24.72
N ILE A 252 16.88 8.69 23.84
CA ILE A 252 17.15 8.02 22.57
C ILE A 252 18.09 8.83 21.68
N MET A 253 18.18 10.15 21.91
CA MET A 253 19.05 11.08 21.21
C MET A 253 20.48 11.13 21.78
N HIS A 254 20.79 10.36 22.82
CA HIS A 254 22.14 10.30 23.38
C HIS A 254 23.05 9.34 22.58
N TYR A 255 24.33 9.68 22.41
CA TYR A 255 25.34 8.77 21.87
C TYR A 255 25.70 7.64 22.85
N ALA A 256 26.16 6.51 22.33
CA ALA A 256 26.66 5.43 23.17
C ALA A 256 28.05 5.78 23.73
N ARG A 257 28.43 5.12 24.82
CA ARG A 257 29.70 5.37 25.54
C ARG A 257 30.96 5.27 24.67
N ASN A 258 30.94 4.47 23.61
CA ASN A 258 32.07 4.19 22.72
C ASN A 258 31.85 4.67 21.26
N THR A 259 30.84 5.52 21.02
CA THR A 259 30.58 6.07 19.68
C THR A 259 31.80 6.87 19.18
N PHE A 260 32.25 6.63 17.94
CA PHE A 260 33.50 7.15 17.33
C PHE A 260 34.79 6.85 18.12
N SER A 261 34.80 5.76 18.88
CA SER A 261 36.00 5.35 19.60
C SER A 261 37.05 4.76 18.65
N ARG A 262 38.33 5.09 18.91
CA ARG A 262 39.48 4.47 18.23
C ARG A 262 39.77 3.03 18.69
N GLY A 263 39.09 2.54 19.72
CA GLY A 263 39.28 1.21 20.28
C GLY A 263 37.99 0.59 20.81
N ILE A 264 37.84 -0.73 20.67
CA ILE A 264 36.59 -1.46 20.94
C ILE A 264 36.09 -1.28 22.39
N PHE A 265 37.01 -1.14 23.35
CA PHE A 265 36.72 -1.03 24.78
C PHE A 265 36.99 0.37 25.37
N LEU A 266 37.25 1.36 24.52
CA LEU A 266 37.54 2.71 24.95
C LEU A 266 36.28 3.57 24.91
N ASP A 267 35.98 4.22 26.02
CA ASP A 267 34.86 5.15 26.11
C ASP A 267 35.27 6.53 25.60
N THR A 268 34.42 7.11 24.76
CA THR A 268 34.50 8.51 24.34
C THR A 268 33.61 9.40 25.20
N ILE A 269 32.56 8.86 25.82
CA ILE A 269 31.64 9.59 26.71
C ILE A 269 31.49 8.85 28.05
N LEU A 270 31.69 9.57 29.15
CA LEU A 270 31.55 9.03 30.50
C LEU A 270 30.66 9.92 31.39
N PRO A 271 29.57 9.39 31.98
CA PRO A 271 28.77 10.11 32.98
C PRO A 271 29.61 10.51 34.19
N ARG A 272 29.45 11.75 34.70
CA ARG A 272 30.29 12.30 35.79
C ARG A 272 29.89 11.85 37.18
N TYR A 273 28.65 11.44 37.37
CA TYR A 273 28.11 11.09 38.68
C TYR A 273 27.14 9.91 38.58
N ASP A 274 26.96 9.25 39.71
CA ASP A 274 26.00 8.16 39.85
C ASP A 274 24.60 8.70 40.11
N VAL A 275 23.61 8.02 39.54
CA VAL A 275 22.19 8.28 39.79
C VAL A 275 21.66 7.08 40.55
N ASN A 276 21.18 7.29 41.78
CA ASN A 276 20.75 6.22 42.69
C ASN A 276 21.87 5.20 43.00
N GLY A 277 23.12 5.66 43.12
CA GLY A 277 24.27 4.82 43.47
C GLY A 277 24.79 3.93 42.34
N VAL A 278 24.30 4.10 41.12
CA VAL A 278 24.79 3.40 39.92
C VAL A 278 25.10 4.41 38.83
N ARG A 279 26.20 4.20 38.11
CA ARG A 279 26.53 5.03 36.94
C ARG A 279 25.47 4.85 35.86
N PRO A 280 24.82 5.93 35.39
CA PRO A 280 23.70 5.81 34.48
C PRO A 280 24.14 5.23 33.12
N PRO A 281 23.39 4.27 32.54
CA PRO A 281 23.64 3.81 31.18
C PRO A 281 23.30 4.92 30.17
N ILE A 282 24.02 4.96 29.04
CA ILE A 282 23.82 5.94 27.96
C ILE A 282 23.77 5.28 26.59
N GLY A 283 23.05 5.90 25.65
CA GLY A 283 23.02 5.49 24.24
C GLY A 283 22.08 4.32 23.92
N GLN A 284 21.01 4.15 24.70
CA GLN A 284 19.99 3.16 24.41
C GLN A 284 19.29 3.44 23.06
N ARG A 285 18.81 2.36 22.41
CA ARG A 285 18.07 2.41 21.13
C ARG A 285 16.83 1.52 21.19
N THR A 286 16.09 1.61 22.29
CA THR A 286 14.95 0.72 22.59
C THR A 286 13.63 1.45 22.67
N ARG A 287 13.60 2.65 23.27
CA ARG A 287 12.36 3.40 23.53
C ARG A 287 12.61 4.91 23.68
N LEU A 288 11.53 5.66 23.81
CA LEU A 288 11.60 7.06 24.21
C LEU A 288 11.74 7.13 25.74
N SER A 289 12.64 7.97 26.22
CA SER A 289 12.78 8.29 27.63
C SER A 289 11.67 9.23 28.10
N LYS A 290 11.54 9.41 29.42
CA LYS A 290 10.60 10.39 29.99
C LYS A 290 10.98 11.82 29.60
N GLY A 291 12.27 12.14 29.47
CA GLY A 291 12.72 13.46 29.03
C GLY A 291 12.40 13.71 27.56
N ASP A 292 12.64 12.73 26.68
CA ASP A 292 12.28 12.84 25.24
C ASP A 292 10.78 13.19 25.08
N ILE A 293 9.92 12.46 25.79
CA ILE A 293 8.46 12.64 25.73
C ILE A 293 8.06 14.02 26.28
N THR A 294 8.59 14.40 27.44
CA THR A 294 8.21 15.65 28.11
C THR A 294 8.68 16.86 27.31
N GLN A 295 9.89 16.80 26.76
CA GLN A 295 10.44 17.86 25.92
C GLN A 295 9.65 18.01 24.62
N ALA A 296 9.26 16.91 23.97
CA ALA A 296 8.43 16.96 22.76
C ALA A 296 7.06 17.57 23.07
N ARG A 297 6.45 17.19 24.20
CA ARG A 297 5.17 17.74 24.63
C ARG A 297 5.22 19.25 24.88
N LYS A 298 6.32 19.74 25.45
CA LYS A 298 6.56 21.18 25.63
C LYS A 298 6.81 21.89 24.30
N LEU A 299 7.63 21.31 23.42
CA LEU A 299 7.97 21.90 22.12
C LEU A 299 6.72 22.13 21.27
N TYR A 300 5.82 21.14 21.24
CA TYR A 300 4.58 21.17 20.47
C TYR A 300 3.36 21.64 21.25
N LYS A 301 3.54 22.13 22.50
CA LYS A 301 2.48 22.66 23.36
C LYS A 301 1.27 21.72 23.46
N CYS A 302 1.52 20.44 23.70
CA CYS A 302 0.46 19.44 23.79
C CYS A 302 -0.58 19.78 24.86
N THR A 303 -1.84 19.39 24.62
CA THR A 303 -2.91 19.52 25.61
C THR A 303 -2.57 18.73 26.88
N ARG A 304 -3.09 19.21 28.01
CA ARG A 304 -2.82 18.59 29.33
C ARG A 304 -3.52 17.24 29.51
N CYS A 305 -4.53 16.97 28.69
CA CYS A 305 -5.34 15.77 28.69
C CYS A 305 -5.73 15.37 27.27
N GLY A 306 -6.26 14.15 27.17
CA GLY A 306 -6.53 13.47 25.91
C GLY A 306 -5.36 12.58 25.49
N ASP A 307 -5.64 11.65 24.58
CA ASP A 307 -4.73 10.57 24.18
C ASP A 307 -4.80 10.26 22.69
N SER A 308 -3.71 9.67 22.17
CA SER A 308 -3.69 9.04 20.84
C SER A 308 -4.10 7.56 20.99
N LEU A 309 -5.31 7.24 20.54
CA LEU A 309 -5.92 5.92 20.63
C LEU A 309 -5.71 5.16 19.31
N GLN A 310 -4.88 4.11 19.35
CA GLN A 310 -4.46 3.37 18.15
C GLN A 310 -4.95 1.91 18.12
N ASP A 311 -5.58 1.45 19.19
CA ASP A 311 -6.14 0.10 19.27
C ASP A 311 -7.42 0.01 18.42
N SER A 312 -7.79 -1.20 18.00
CA SER A 312 -9.00 -1.43 17.18
C SER A 312 -10.31 -1.16 17.92
N SER A 313 -10.27 -1.05 19.23
CA SER A 313 -11.43 -0.67 20.04
C SER A 313 -10.93 -0.09 21.35
N GLY A 314 -11.71 0.81 21.95
CA GLY A 314 -11.36 1.37 23.25
C GLY A 314 -12.46 2.25 23.81
N ASN A 315 -12.31 2.61 25.08
CA ASN A 315 -13.16 3.59 25.75
C ASN A 315 -12.31 4.76 26.25
N PHE A 316 -12.93 5.92 26.35
CA PHE A 316 -12.31 7.11 26.92
C PHE A 316 -13.39 8.05 27.45
N SER A 317 -12.99 8.92 28.37
CA SER A 317 -13.90 9.83 29.06
C SER A 317 -13.25 11.17 29.34
N SER A 318 -14.08 12.19 29.59
CA SER A 318 -13.59 13.47 30.08
C SER A 318 -12.89 13.30 31.44
N PRO A 319 -11.84 14.09 31.73
CA PRO A 319 -11.17 14.03 33.03
C PRO A 319 -12.15 14.20 34.19
N GLY A 320 -12.03 13.34 35.20
CA GLY A 320 -12.89 13.38 36.39
C GLY A 320 -14.25 12.70 36.24
N TYR A 321 -14.63 12.22 35.06
CA TYR A 321 -15.85 11.40 34.89
C TYR A 321 -15.78 10.12 35.76
N PRO A 322 -16.85 9.74 36.48
CA PRO A 322 -18.21 10.32 36.47
C PRO A 322 -18.44 11.43 37.52
N ASN A 323 -17.42 11.86 38.25
CA ASN A 323 -17.53 12.82 39.35
C ASN A 323 -17.60 14.28 38.89
N GLY A 324 -17.31 14.55 37.62
CA GLY A 324 -17.36 15.87 37.02
C GLY A 324 -16.01 16.36 36.51
N TYR A 325 -16.05 17.15 35.44
CA TYR A 325 -14.86 17.76 34.83
C TYR A 325 -14.56 19.14 35.43
N ALA A 326 -13.31 19.58 35.35
CA ALA A 326 -12.93 20.92 35.80
C ALA A 326 -13.31 21.99 34.75
N ALA A 327 -13.58 23.22 35.20
CA ALA A 327 -13.80 24.35 34.31
C ALA A 327 -12.55 24.66 33.47
N TYR A 328 -12.73 25.21 32.28
CA TYR A 328 -11.64 25.62 31.37
C TYR A 328 -10.72 24.48 30.91
N VAL A 329 -11.21 23.24 30.95
CA VAL A 329 -10.47 22.06 30.47
C VAL A 329 -10.45 22.02 28.95
N HIS A 330 -9.31 21.61 28.41
CA HIS A 330 -9.11 21.41 26.98
C HIS A 330 -8.37 20.09 26.73
N CYS A 331 -9.09 19.11 26.21
CA CYS A 331 -8.56 17.78 25.89
C CYS A 331 -8.76 17.46 24.42
N ILE A 332 -7.81 16.74 23.84
CA ILE A 332 -7.87 16.28 22.46
C ILE A 332 -7.57 14.79 22.42
N TRP A 333 -8.48 14.00 21.86
CA TRP A 333 -8.24 12.61 21.51
C TRP A 333 -8.08 12.47 20.00
N ARG A 334 -7.16 11.59 19.60
CA ARG A 334 -6.93 11.22 18.21
C ARG A 334 -7.09 9.72 18.08
N ILE A 335 -8.11 9.29 17.36
CA ILE A 335 -8.32 7.87 17.07
C ILE A 335 -7.72 7.60 15.71
N SER A 336 -6.79 6.65 15.61
CA SER A 336 -6.18 6.22 14.36
C SER A 336 -6.13 4.70 14.31
N VAL A 337 -6.97 4.10 13.46
CA VAL A 337 -7.04 2.64 13.27
C VAL A 337 -6.24 2.21 12.05
N THR A 338 -6.33 0.94 11.63
CA THR A 338 -5.59 0.44 10.48
C THR A 338 -6.09 1.11 9.19
N PRO A 339 -5.21 1.49 8.25
CA PRO A 339 -5.65 2.00 6.95
C PRO A 339 -6.62 1.05 6.26
N GLY A 340 -7.68 1.59 5.64
CA GLY A 340 -8.76 0.80 5.04
C GLY A 340 -9.88 0.41 6.02
N GLU A 341 -9.70 0.65 7.31
CA GLU A 341 -10.78 0.58 8.32
C GLU A 341 -11.44 1.96 8.51
N LYS A 342 -12.67 1.96 9.01
CA LYS A 342 -13.42 3.11 9.51
C LYS A 342 -13.62 2.98 11.01
N ILE A 343 -13.99 4.07 11.65
CA ILE A 343 -14.22 4.15 13.09
C ILE A 343 -15.70 4.42 13.30
N ILE A 344 -16.33 3.60 14.13
CA ILE A 344 -17.63 3.90 14.72
C ILE A 344 -17.41 4.40 16.16
N LEU A 345 -17.93 5.58 16.46
CA LEU A 345 -17.82 6.23 17.77
C LEU A 345 -19.23 6.35 18.38
N ASN A 346 -19.38 5.82 19.59
CA ASN A 346 -20.60 5.89 20.37
C ASN A 346 -20.34 6.66 21.67
N ILE A 347 -21.01 7.80 21.85
CA ILE A 347 -21.01 8.51 23.13
C ILE A 347 -22.03 7.83 24.03
N THR A 348 -21.56 7.15 25.07
CA THR A 348 -22.40 6.32 25.95
C THR A 348 -22.99 7.09 27.12
N ALA A 349 -22.37 8.20 27.50
CA ALA A 349 -22.87 9.11 28.52
C ALA A 349 -22.41 10.54 28.22
N MET A 350 -23.26 11.52 28.50
CA MET A 350 -22.94 12.94 28.35
C MET A 350 -23.75 13.74 29.35
N ASP A 351 -23.09 14.64 30.06
CA ASP A 351 -23.67 15.61 30.97
C ASP A 351 -22.74 16.83 30.98
N LEU A 352 -22.96 17.70 30.00
CA LEU A 352 -22.19 18.92 29.74
C LEU A 352 -23.09 20.14 29.87
N TYR A 353 -22.51 21.31 30.16
CA TYR A 353 -23.27 22.55 30.20
C TYR A 353 -24.03 22.81 28.88
N ARG A 354 -25.36 22.83 28.95
CA ARG A 354 -26.23 23.03 27.78
C ARG A 354 -26.16 24.50 27.34
N SER A 355 -25.86 24.72 26.06
CA SER A 355 -25.83 26.05 25.46
C SER A 355 -26.29 26.04 24.01
N HIS A 356 -26.74 27.20 23.52
CA HIS A 356 -27.12 27.33 22.11
C HIS A 356 -25.91 27.03 21.21
N LEU A 357 -26.11 26.14 20.23
CA LEU A 357 -25.05 25.66 19.31
C LEU A 357 -23.79 25.11 20.01
N CYS A 358 -23.90 24.76 21.29
CA CYS A 358 -22.79 24.24 22.09
C CYS A 358 -21.56 25.17 22.07
N TRP A 359 -21.78 26.49 22.23
CA TRP A 359 -20.70 27.50 22.21
C TRP A 359 -19.77 27.44 23.41
N TYR A 360 -20.27 26.98 24.56
CA TYR A 360 -19.45 26.82 25.76
C TYR A 360 -18.89 25.40 25.80
N ASP A 361 -19.39 24.57 26.72
CA ASP A 361 -18.87 23.24 26.94
C ASP A 361 -19.37 22.29 25.84
N HIS A 362 -18.45 21.62 25.16
CA HIS A 362 -18.81 20.75 24.05
C HIS A 362 -17.80 19.62 23.80
N VAL A 363 -18.31 18.56 23.18
CA VAL A 363 -17.53 17.55 22.47
C VAL A 363 -17.68 17.80 20.98
N GLU A 364 -16.58 18.08 20.30
CA GLU A 364 -16.51 18.26 18.86
C GLU A 364 -15.83 17.06 18.22
N VAL A 365 -16.48 16.47 17.21
CA VAL A 365 -15.96 15.32 16.47
C VAL A 365 -15.71 15.73 15.02
N ARG A 366 -14.48 15.50 14.54
CA ARG A 366 -14.06 15.81 13.17
C ARG A 366 -13.54 14.56 12.44
N ASP A 367 -13.83 14.50 11.16
CA ASP A 367 -13.53 13.38 10.26
C ASP A 367 -12.14 13.48 9.65
N GLY A 368 -11.14 13.12 10.42
CA GLY A 368 -9.74 13.21 10.02
C GLY A 368 -8.84 13.43 11.21
N PHE A 369 -7.65 13.97 10.97
CA PHE A 369 -6.59 13.93 11.99
C PHE A 369 -6.46 15.24 12.82
N GLY A 370 -7.11 16.35 12.41
CA GLY A 370 -6.90 17.65 13.05
C GLY A 370 -8.06 18.62 12.94
N ARG A 371 -7.85 19.83 13.48
CA ARG A 371 -8.87 20.90 13.58
C ARG A 371 -9.46 21.35 12.25
N LYS A 372 -8.70 21.22 11.16
CA LYS A 372 -9.13 21.59 9.80
C LYS A 372 -9.99 20.52 9.13
N ALA A 373 -10.10 19.33 9.74
CA ALA A 373 -10.88 18.24 9.18
C ALA A 373 -12.39 18.55 9.20
N PRO A 374 -13.18 17.95 8.28
CA PRO A 374 -14.63 18.14 8.22
C PRO A 374 -15.32 17.86 9.55
N LEU A 375 -16.23 18.74 9.95
CA LEU A 375 -17.00 18.59 11.20
C LEU A 375 -18.08 17.52 11.03
N LYS A 376 -18.08 16.50 11.90
CA LYS A 376 -19.18 15.51 11.99
C LYS A 376 -20.28 16.00 12.92
N GLY A 377 -19.91 16.67 14.00
CA GLY A 377 -20.87 17.31 14.90
C GLY A 377 -20.22 17.92 16.12
N ARG A 378 -21.00 18.78 16.79
CA ARG A 378 -20.67 19.38 18.08
C ARG A 378 -21.81 19.13 19.04
N TYR A 379 -21.51 18.59 20.21
CA TYR A 379 -22.48 18.03 21.15
C TYR A 379 -22.30 18.63 22.55
N CYS A 380 -23.39 18.89 23.24
CA CYS A 380 -23.45 19.43 24.61
C CYS A 380 -24.79 19.09 25.26
N GLY A 381 -24.94 19.40 26.56
CA GLY A 381 -26.11 18.97 27.33
C GLY A 381 -26.01 17.48 27.72
N ASP A 382 -27.15 16.83 27.75
CA ASP A 382 -27.39 15.46 28.22
C ASP A 382 -27.97 14.52 27.12
N SER A 383 -28.30 15.07 25.95
CA SER A 383 -28.86 14.32 24.83
C SER A 383 -27.77 13.60 24.04
N LEU A 384 -27.75 12.27 24.04
CA LEU A 384 -26.76 11.48 23.31
C LEU A 384 -26.99 11.53 21.80
N PRO A 385 -25.95 11.78 20.99
CA PRO A 385 -26.05 11.62 19.54
C PRO A 385 -26.11 10.14 19.14
N GLY A 386 -26.60 9.87 17.92
CA GLY A 386 -26.49 8.54 17.31
C GLY A 386 -25.04 8.17 16.97
N PRO A 387 -24.78 6.91 16.57
CA PRO A 387 -23.44 6.45 16.21
C PRO A 387 -22.78 7.30 15.13
N ILE A 388 -21.56 7.75 15.38
CA ILE A 388 -20.79 8.60 14.46
C ILE A 388 -19.81 7.71 13.70
N VAL A 389 -19.94 7.65 12.38
CA VAL A 389 -19.05 6.86 11.52
C VAL A 389 -18.10 7.76 10.74
N SER A 390 -16.80 7.49 10.83
CA SER A 390 -15.78 8.18 10.06
C SER A 390 -15.82 7.77 8.58
N THR A 391 -15.29 8.63 7.72
CA THR A 391 -15.15 8.30 6.29
C THR A 391 -13.94 7.38 6.04
N ASP A 392 -12.91 7.50 6.89
CA ASP A 392 -11.63 6.78 6.80
C ASP A 392 -11.12 6.39 8.20
N SER A 393 -9.88 5.95 8.32
CA SER A 393 -9.23 5.38 9.50
C SER A 393 -8.88 6.36 10.63
N ARG A 394 -9.37 7.61 10.60
CA ARG A 394 -9.00 8.65 11.58
C ARG A 394 -10.17 9.50 12.06
N LEU A 395 -10.21 9.78 13.37
CA LEU A 395 -11.10 10.76 13.99
C LEU A 395 -10.31 11.67 14.94
N TRP A 396 -10.69 12.95 14.95
CA TRP A 396 -10.17 13.95 15.88
C TRP A 396 -11.30 14.45 16.76
N ILE A 397 -11.10 14.37 18.07
CA ILE A 397 -12.14 14.65 19.07
C ILE A 397 -11.60 15.69 20.04
N GLU A 398 -12.32 16.79 20.19
CA GLU A 398 -11.99 17.84 21.15
C GLU A 398 -13.08 17.96 22.20
N PHE A 399 -12.66 17.91 23.45
CA PHE A 399 -13.49 18.34 24.56
C PHE A 399 -12.97 19.68 25.05
N ARG A 400 -13.86 20.67 25.07
CA ARG A 400 -13.55 21.99 25.58
C ARG A 400 -14.62 22.39 26.58
N SER A 401 -14.20 22.74 27.79
CA SER A 401 -15.00 23.46 28.76
C SER A 401 -14.55 24.91 28.80
N SER A 402 -15.50 25.84 28.86
CA SER A 402 -15.22 27.28 28.99
C SER A 402 -16.22 28.00 29.89
N SER A 403 -17.16 27.27 30.47
CA SER A 403 -18.10 27.79 31.46
C SER A 403 -17.61 27.52 32.89
N ASN A 404 -18.13 28.27 33.85
CA ASN A 404 -17.92 28.01 35.28
C ASN A 404 -18.82 26.89 35.83
N TRP A 405 -19.79 26.44 35.03
CA TRP A 405 -20.75 25.41 35.40
C TRP A 405 -20.32 24.08 34.82
N VAL A 406 -20.03 23.11 35.67
CA VAL A 406 -19.52 21.80 35.25
C VAL A 406 -20.57 20.72 35.48
N GLY A 407 -20.71 19.81 34.51
CA GLY A 407 -21.49 18.59 34.64
C GLY A 407 -20.60 17.38 34.96
N LYS A 408 -21.17 16.17 34.93
CA LYS A 408 -20.41 14.92 35.15
C LYS A 408 -19.39 14.62 34.05
N GLY A 409 -19.58 15.18 32.86
CA GLY A 409 -18.70 14.98 31.71
C GLY A 409 -19.26 14.01 30.68
N PHE A 410 -18.39 13.37 29.90
CA PHE A 410 -18.80 12.39 28.89
C PHE A 410 -17.97 11.12 28.96
N SER A 411 -18.54 10.03 28.43
CA SER A 411 -17.86 8.76 28.17
C SER A 411 -18.21 8.30 26.77
N ALA A 412 -17.23 7.75 26.07
CA ALA A 412 -17.39 7.25 24.71
C ALA A 412 -16.63 5.93 24.52
N VAL A 413 -17.14 5.11 23.60
CA VAL A 413 -16.53 3.89 23.12
C VAL A 413 -16.37 3.97 21.60
N TYR A 414 -15.26 3.46 21.09
CA TYR A 414 -15.02 3.39 19.66
C TYR A 414 -14.61 1.98 19.23
N GLU A 415 -14.87 1.66 17.98
CA GLU A 415 -14.51 0.38 17.35
C GLU A 415 -14.10 0.61 15.88
N ALA A 416 -13.09 -0.13 15.43
CA ALA A 416 -12.67 -0.19 14.03
C ALA A 416 -13.54 -1.21 13.29
N ILE A 417 -14.14 -0.76 12.19
CA ILE A 417 -14.95 -1.57 11.29
C ILE A 417 -14.33 -1.52 9.89
N CYS A 418 -14.54 -2.55 9.08
CA CYS A 418 -14.14 -2.55 7.67
C CYS A 418 -15.29 -2.98 6.77
N GLY A 419 -15.27 -2.53 5.53
CA GLY A 419 -16.37 -2.75 4.59
C GLY A 419 -17.43 -1.66 4.62
N GLY A 420 -18.68 -2.08 4.42
CA GLY A 420 -19.86 -1.23 4.31
C GLY A 420 -20.49 -1.24 2.91
N GLU A 421 -21.43 -0.33 2.70
CA GLU A 421 -22.15 -0.18 1.43
C GLU A 421 -21.38 0.71 0.45
N VAL A 422 -21.32 0.26 -0.80
CA VAL A 422 -20.61 0.94 -1.90
C VAL A 422 -21.58 1.09 -3.07
N ASN A 423 -22.16 2.28 -3.21
CA ASN A 423 -23.13 2.61 -4.25
C ASN A 423 -22.46 3.47 -5.34
N ARG A 424 -21.70 2.83 -6.23
CA ARG A 424 -20.93 3.47 -7.30
C ARG A 424 -20.83 2.54 -8.51
N ASP A 425 -20.64 3.10 -9.70
CA ASP A 425 -20.51 2.31 -10.95
C ASP A 425 -19.11 1.72 -11.17
N ASN A 426 -18.11 2.16 -10.40
CA ASN A 426 -16.77 1.60 -10.39
C ASN A 426 -16.03 2.00 -9.11
N GLY A 427 -14.97 1.26 -8.80
CA GLY A 427 -14.08 1.57 -7.70
C GLY A 427 -13.12 0.43 -7.40
N GLN A 428 -12.30 0.63 -6.37
CA GLN A 428 -11.38 -0.38 -5.87
C GLN A 428 -11.75 -0.77 -4.44
N ILE A 429 -11.60 -2.06 -4.15
CA ILE A 429 -11.73 -2.63 -2.81
C ILE A 429 -10.43 -3.32 -2.47
N GLN A 430 -9.92 -3.07 -1.27
CA GLN A 430 -8.68 -3.62 -0.78
C GLN A 430 -8.91 -4.24 0.59
N SER A 431 -8.14 -5.27 0.92
CA SER A 431 -8.03 -5.74 2.30
C SER A 431 -7.49 -4.62 3.19
N PRO A 432 -7.90 -4.56 4.48
CA PRO A 432 -7.32 -3.61 5.41
C PRO A 432 -5.79 -3.70 5.44
N ASN A 433 -5.13 -2.55 5.53
CA ASN A 433 -3.67 -2.39 5.55
C ASN A 433 -2.91 -2.64 4.24
N TYR A 434 -3.58 -3.02 3.14
CA TYR A 434 -2.93 -3.25 1.84
C TYR A 434 -2.09 -2.03 1.41
N PRO A 435 -0.86 -2.21 0.86
CA PRO A 435 -0.22 -3.46 0.43
C PRO A 435 0.55 -4.21 1.52
N ASP A 436 0.50 -3.74 2.77
CA ASP A 436 1.12 -4.44 3.89
C ASP A 436 0.17 -5.50 4.46
N ASP A 437 0.70 -6.38 5.31
CA ASP A 437 -0.05 -7.52 5.81
C ASP A 437 -1.33 -7.10 6.55
N TYR A 438 -2.45 -7.77 6.25
CA TYR A 438 -3.71 -7.52 6.96
C TYR A 438 -3.59 -7.91 8.44
N ARG A 439 -4.50 -7.38 9.28
CA ARG A 439 -4.54 -7.73 10.71
C ARG A 439 -5.30 -9.04 10.94
N PRO A 440 -4.95 -9.79 12.00
CA PRO A 440 -5.69 -11.00 12.39
C PRO A 440 -7.09 -10.66 12.94
N ASN A 441 -7.97 -11.65 12.98
CA ASN A 441 -9.33 -11.60 13.54
C ASN A 441 -10.22 -10.51 12.91
N LYS A 442 -10.15 -10.33 11.59
CA LYS A 442 -10.94 -9.34 10.87
C LYS A 442 -12.10 -10.00 10.13
N VAL A 443 -13.23 -9.30 10.11
CA VAL A 443 -14.39 -9.66 9.29
C VAL A 443 -14.85 -8.39 8.57
N CYS A 444 -14.59 -8.31 7.27
CA CYS A 444 -14.94 -7.16 6.45
C CYS A 444 -16.02 -7.57 5.45
N VAL A 445 -17.12 -6.84 5.41
CA VAL A 445 -18.24 -7.13 4.50
C VAL A 445 -18.53 -5.92 3.63
N TRP A 446 -18.41 -6.08 2.32
CA TRP A 446 -18.76 -5.06 1.34
C TRP A 446 -20.04 -5.44 0.60
N LYS A 447 -20.96 -4.48 0.49
CA LYS A 447 -22.16 -4.57 -0.34
C LYS A 447 -22.03 -3.58 -1.48
N ILE A 448 -21.73 -4.08 -2.68
CA ILE A 448 -21.49 -3.27 -3.85
C ILE A 448 -22.78 -3.23 -4.68
N THR A 449 -23.27 -2.03 -4.98
CA THR A 449 -24.42 -1.80 -5.86
C THR A 449 -24.01 -0.85 -6.97
N VAL A 450 -24.20 -1.29 -8.22
CA VAL A 450 -24.03 -0.44 -9.42
C VAL A 450 -25.40 0.05 -9.91
N ALA A 451 -25.40 0.94 -10.91
CA ALA A 451 -26.62 1.40 -11.57
C ALA A 451 -27.55 0.24 -11.98
N GLN A 452 -28.85 0.53 -11.95
CA GLN A 452 -29.89 -0.43 -12.33
C GLN A 452 -29.70 -0.88 -13.80
N ASP A 453 -30.06 -2.12 -14.10
CA ASP A 453 -29.92 -2.78 -15.42
C ASP A 453 -28.48 -3.10 -15.85
N PHE A 454 -27.51 -2.95 -14.94
CA PHE A 454 -26.13 -3.43 -15.12
C PHE A 454 -25.82 -4.57 -14.16
N HIS A 455 -24.76 -5.30 -14.44
CA HIS A 455 -24.16 -6.28 -13.55
C HIS A 455 -22.88 -5.71 -12.92
N VAL A 456 -22.38 -6.36 -11.89
CA VAL A 456 -21.09 -6.06 -11.26
C VAL A 456 -20.03 -6.96 -11.87
N GLY A 457 -19.06 -6.37 -12.55
CA GLY A 457 -17.80 -7.02 -12.91
C GLY A 457 -16.77 -6.80 -11.81
N LEU A 458 -16.03 -7.85 -11.43
CA LEU A 458 -14.98 -7.81 -10.42
C LEU A 458 -13.71 -8.45 -10.97
N SER A 459 -12.60 -7.72 -10.92
CA SER A 459 -11.28 -8.20 -11.34
C SER A 459 -10.22 -7.94 -10.26
N PHE A 460 -9.38 -8.93 -10.00
CA PHE A 460 -8.31 -8.82 -9.00
C PHE A 460 -7.02 -8.27 -9.61
N GLN A 461 -6.39 -7.29 -8.96
CA GLN A 461 -5.07 -6.77 -9.34
C GLN A 461 -3.96 -7.51 -8.59
N SER A 462 -4.21 -7.87 -7.34
CA SER A 462 -3.31 -8.62 -6.46
C SER A 462 -4.13 -9.49 -5.53
N PHE A 463 -3.60 -10.67 -5.18
CA PHE A 463 -4.26 -11.63 -4.31
C PHE A 463 -3.24 -12.48 -3.54
N GLU A 464 -3.18 -12.28 -2.23
CA GLU A 464 -2.30 -13.00 -1.31
C GLU A 464 -2.99 -13.17 0.05
N ILE A 465 -3.69 -14.28 0.23
CA ILE A 465 -4.36 -14.66 1.48
C ILE A 465 -3.74 -15.97 1.99
N GLU A 466 -3.82 -16.26 3.29
CA GLU A 466 -3.30 -17.52 3.83
C GLU A 466 -3.83 -18.73 3.02
N ARG A 467 -2.93 -19.65 2.66
CA ARG A 467 -3.27 -20.80 1.83
C ARG A 467 -3.79 -21.95 2.68
N HIS A 468 -4.94 -22.49 2.32
CA HIS A 468 -5.49 -23.74 2.87
C HIS A 468 -6.32 -24.46 1.81
N ASP A 469 -6.29 -25.80 1.77
CA ASP A 469 -6.96 -26.60 0.72
C ASP A 469 -8.48 -26.34 0.62
N SER A 470 -9.12 -26.00 1.73
CA SER A 470 -10.54 -25.63 1.80
C SER A 470 -10.79 -24.16 2.20
N CYS A 471 -9.75 -23.32 2.20
CA CYS A 471 -9.82 -21.92 2.64
C CYS A 471 -10.49 -21.74 4.02
N ALA A 472 -10.16 -22.60 4.98
CA ALA A 472 -10.82 -22.66 6.29
C ALA A 472 -10.33 -21.60 7.28
N TYR A 473 -9.09 -21.16 7.14
CA TYR A 473 -8.48 -20.08 7.91
C TYR A 473 -8.90 -18.74 7.30
N ASP A 474 -8.01 -18.08 6.56
CA ASP A 474 -8.31 -16.82 5.91
C ASP A 474 -8.91 -17.02 4.53
N TYR A 475 -9.90 -16.19 4.18
CA TYR A 475 -10.56 -16.31 2.89
C TYR A 475 -11.30 -15.05 2.45
N LEU A 476 -11.46 -14.91 1.14
CA LEU A 476 -12.38 -13.99 0.50
C LEU A 476 -13.56 -14.76 -0.10
N GLU A 477 -14.76 -14.43 0.33
CA GLU A 477 -16.01 -15.00 -0.16
C GLU A 477 -16.77 -13.99 -1.00
N VAL A 478 -17.23 -14.38 -2.18
CA VAL A 478 -17.95 -13.53 -3.13
C VAL A 478 -19.29 -14.19 -3.48
N ARG A 479 -20.39 -13.43 -3.40
CA ARG A 479 -21.75 -13.89 -3.64
C ARG A 479 -22.51 -12.99 -4.61
N ASP A 480 -23.41 -13.61 -5.38
CA ASP A 480 -24.23 -12.97 -6.41
C ASP A 480 -25.52 -12.37 -5.80
N GLY A 481 -25.45 -11.12 -5.36
CA GLY A 481 -26.56 -10.41 -4.71
C GLY A 481 -26.08 -9.54 -3.56
N ASN A 482 -26.94 -9.25 -2.57
CA ASN A 482 -26.65 -8.28 -1.51
C ASN A 482 -26.49 -8.85 -0.09
N SER A 483 -26.52 -10.19 0.05
CA SER A 483 -26.63 -10.85 1.35
C SER A 483 -25.75 -12.10 1.45
N GLU A 484 -25.54 -12.56 2.68
CA GLU A 484 -24.83 -13.83 2.95
C GLU A 484 -25.63 -15.07 2.47
N SER A 485 -26.95 -14.94 2.27
CA SER A 485 -27.80 -15.98 1.69
C SER A 485 -27.78 -16.05 0.16
N SER A 486 -27.16 -15.06 -0.50
CA SER A 486 -27.06 -15.02 -1.96
C SER A 486 -26.21 -16.17 -2.52
N PRO A 487 -26.45 -16.63 -3.78
CA PRO A 487 -25.66 -17.68 -4.41
C PRO A 487 -24.16 -17.43 -4.32
N LEU A 488 -23.39 -18.47 -3.96
CA LEU A 488 -21.93 -18.39 -3.83
C LEU A 488 -21.29 -18.40 -5.22
N LEU A 489 -20.53 -17.35 -5.54
CA LEU A 489 -19.71 -17.30 -6.76
C LEU A 489 -18.35 -17.94 -6.53
N GLY A 490 -17.76 -17.74 -5.36
CA GLY A 490 -16.53 -18.43 -4.98
C GLY A 490 -16.03 -18.07 -3.59
N ARG A 491 -15.15 -18.92 -3.08
CA ARG A 491 -14.38 -18.71 -1.85
C ARG A 491 -12.91 -18.92 -2.20
N PHE A 492 -12.09 -17.92 -1.94
CA PHE A 492 -10.73 -17.81 -2.46
C PHE A 492 -9.73 -17.61 -1.32
N CYS A 493 -8.56 -18.23 -1.45
CA CYS A 493 -7.43 -18.10 -0.54
C CYS A 493 -6.13 -18.52 -1.25
N GLY A 494 -4.97 -18.29 -0.65
CA GLY A 494 -3.67 -18.54 -1.28
C GLY A 494 -3.15 -17.39 -2.15
N HIS A 495 -2.28 -17.73 -3.10
CA HIS A 495 -1.55 -16.77 -3.95
C HIS A 495 -2.06 -16.72 -5.39
N ASP A 496 -2.88 -17.70 -5.79
CA ASP A 496 -3.42 -17.77 -7.14
C ASP A 496 -4.52 -16.72 -7.29
N LYS A 497 -4.32 -15.78 -8.20
CA LYS A 497 -5.30 -14.74 -8.50
C LYS A 497 -6.60 -15.38 -9.00
N PRO A 498 -7.76 -15.08 -8.39
CA PRO A 498 -9.05 -15.56 -8.88
C PRO A 498 -9.34 -15.06 -10.30
N ASP A 499 -10.06 -15.87 -11.06
CA ASP A 499 -10.61 -15.46 -12.35
C ASP A 499 -11.59 -14.29 -12.17
N ASP A 500 -11.76 -13.54 -13.25
CA ASP A 500 -12.68 -12.41 -13.32
C ASP A 500 -14.13 -12.86 -13.08
N ILE A 501 -14.86 -12.14 -12.21
CA ILE A 501 -16.21 -12.51 -11.74
C ILE A 501 -17.25 -11.54 -12.31
N LYS A 502 -18.38 -12.08 -12.78
CA LYS A 502 -19.57 -11.33 -13.21
C LYS A 502 -20.80 -11.79 -12.42
N THR A 503 -21.57 -10.85 -11.88
CA THR A 503 -22.85 -11.14 -11.22
C THR A 503 -24.01 -11.28 -12.20
N SER A 504 -25.14 -11.82 -11.73
CA SER A 504 -26.41 -11.84 -12.48
C SER A 504 -27.34 -10.68 -12.15
N SER A 505 -27.00 -9.90 -11.12
CA SER A 505 -27.75 -8.71 -10.69
C SER A 505 -26.84 -7.48 -10.59
N ASN A 506 -27.41 -6.30 -10.33
CA ASN A 506 -26.64 -5.09 -10.07
C ASN A 506 -26.00 -5.03 -8.68
N GLN A 507 -25.98 -6.16 -7.95
CA GLN A 507 -25.50 -6.25 -6.58
C GLN A 507 -24.47 -7.38 -6.41
N LEU A 508 -23.43 -7.10 -5.64
CA LEU A 508 -22.40 -8.05 -5.24
C LEU A 508 -22.16 -7.96 -3.74
N TRP A 509 -22.08 -9.10 -3.08
CA TRP A 509 -21.75 -9.21 -1.66
C TRP A 509 -20.41 -9.89 -1.51
N MET A 510 -19.51 -9.29 -0.75
CA MET A 510 -18.15 -9.77 -0.56
C MET A 510 -17.78 -9.76 0.91
N LYS A 511 -17.16 -10.83 1.40
CA LYS A 511 -16.74 -10.98 2.79
C LYS A 511 -15.31 -11.48 2.88
N PHE A 512 -14.45 -10.72 3.53
CA PHE A 512 -13.09 -11.14 3.89
C PHE A 512 -13.05 -11.52 5.37
N VAL A 513 -12.44 -12.67 5.68
CA VAL A 513 -12.22 -13.15 7.05
C VAL A 513 -10.75 -13.47 7.24
N SER A 514 -10.17 -13.02 8.36
CA SER A 514 -8.87 -13.46 8.84
C SER A 514 -8.96 -14.04 10.26
N ASP A 515 -8.17 -15.08 10.52
CA ASP A 515 -8.07 -15.77 11.79
C ASP A 515 -7.00 -15.14 12.71
N GLY A 516 -6.66 -15.82 13.81
CA GLY A 516 -5.72 -15.31 14.81
C GLY A 516 -4.24 -15.33 14.40
N SER A 517 -3.89 -15.87 13.23
CA SER A 517 -2.53 -16.18 12.82
C SER A 517 -2.27 -15.92 11.33
N VAL A 518 -1.02 -16.13 10.90
CA VAL A 518 -0.53 -16.12 9.50
C VAL A 518 -1.18 -15.05 8.60
N ASN A 519 -0.70 -13.82 8.70
CA ASN A 519 -1.18 -12.74 7.84
C ASN A 519 -0.32 -12.58 6.58
N LYS A 520 -0.93 -12.03 5.54
CA LYS A 520 -0.34 -11.79 4.21
C LYS A 520 -0.73 -10.41 3.68
N ALA A 521 -0.15 -9.97 2.57
CA ALA A 521 -0.43 -8.66 1.96
C ALA A 521 -1.92 -8.44 1.65
N GLY A 522 -2.69 -9.51 1.42
CA GLY A 522 -4.12 -9.46 1.18
C GLY A 522 -4.46 -9.27 -0.30
N PHE A 523 -5.49 -8.49 -0.61
CA PHE A 523 -5.98 -8.36 -1.98
C PHE A 523 -6.28 -6.92 -2.36
N ALA A 524 -6.21 -6.66 -3.66
CA ALA A 524 -6.72 -5.44 -4.29
C ALA A 524 -7.57 -5.84 -5.49
N ALA A 525 -8.84 -5.47 -5.47
CA ALA A 525 -9.81 -5.78 -6.53
C ALA A 525 -10.43 -4.49 -7.07
N THR A 526 -10.73 -4.47 -8.37
CA THR A 526 -11.49 -3.40 -9.02
C THR A 526 -12.86 -3.93 -9.38
N PHE A 527 -13.90 -3.19 -9.01
CA PHE A 527 -15.25 -3.46 -9.49
C PHE A 527 -15.66 -2.38 -10.50
N PHE A 528 -16.52 -2.75 -11.43
CA PHE A 528 -17.07 -1.85 -12.43
C PHE A 528 -18.42 -2.35 -12.92
N LYS A 529 -19.21 -1.44 -13.47
CA LYS A 529 -20.45 -1.78 -14.16
C LYS A 529 -20.14 -2.61 -15.38
N GLU A 530 -20.83 -3.73 -15.48
CA GLU A 530 -20.72 -4.70 -16.56
C GLU A 530 -22.05 -4.75 -17.29
N MET A 531 -22.01 -4.81 -18.61
CA MET A 531 -23.18 -5.00 -19.45
C MET A 531 -22.93 -6.20 -20.35
N ASP A 532 -23.98 -6.96 -20.68
CA ASP A 532 -23.89 -7.93 -21.76
C ASP A 532 -24.36 -7.27 -23.05
N GLU A 533 -23.43 -6.73 -23.86
CA GLU A 533 -23.82 -6.08 -25.11
C GLU A 533 -24.37 -7.07 -26.14
N CYS A 534 -24.04 -8.36 -26.03
CA CYS A 534 -24.55 -9.39 -26.92
C CYS A 534 -26.02 -9.71 -26.67
N CYS A 535 -26.53 -9.48 -25.46
CA CYS A 535 -27.95 -9.62 -25.14
C CYS A 535 -28.80 -8.44 -25.61
N LYS A 536 -28.20 -7.38 -26.17
CA LYS A 536 -28.97 -6.27 -26.76
C LYS A 536 -29.72 -6.72 -28.01
N PRO A 537 -30.82 -6.05 -28.38
CA PRO A 537 -31.56 -6.36 -29.61
C PRO A 537 -30.71 -6.27 -30.88
N ASP A 538 -29.63 -5.49 -30.88
CA ASP A 538 -28.71 -5.34 -32.00
C ASP A 538 -27.53 -6.33 -31.98
N ASN A 539 -27.50 -7.31 -31.07
CA ASN A 539 -26.41 -8.31 -30.93
C ASN A 539 -25.02 -7.65 -30.84
N GLY A 540 -24.91 -6.56 -30.07
CA GLY A 540 -23.67 -5.77 -29.98
C GLY A 540 -23.26 -5.09 -31.30
N ARG A 541 -24.17 -5.02 -32.28
CA ARG A 541 -23.88 -4.61 -33.68
C ARG A 541 -22.88 -5.52 -34.38
N CYS A 542 -22.77 -6.77 -33.94
CA CYS A 542 -22.02 -7.79 -34.64
C CYS A 542 -22.86 -8.37 -35.77
N GLU A 543 -22.29 -8.45 -36.98
CA GLU A 543 -23.02 -8.98 -38.14
C GLU A 543 -23.43 -10.45 -37.94
N GLN A 544 -22.55 -11.25 -37.33
CA GLN A 544 -22.77 -12.67 -37.09
C GLN A 544 -22.75 -12.99 -35.59
N ARG A 545 -21.58 -13.28 -35.01
CA ARG A 545 -21.47 -13.75 -33.63
C ARG A 545 -20.94 -12.67 -32.69
N CYS A 546 -21.67 -12.36 -31.63
CA CYS A 546 -21.18 -11.52 -30.54
C CYS A 546 -20.58 -12.37 -29.42
N VAL A 547 -19.45 -11.93 -28.85
CA VAL A 547 -18.79 -12.57 -27.71
C VAL A 547 -18.62 -11.54 -26.60
N ASN A 548 -19.37 -11.70 -25.51
CA ASN A 548 -19.23 -10.85 -24.33
C ASN A 548 -17.90 -11.12 -23.62
N THR A 549 -17.27 -10.08 -23.11
CA THR A 549 -16.04 -10.14 -22.30
C THR A 549 -16.23 -9.29 -21.04
N LEU A 550 -15.44 -9.50 -19.98
CA LEU A 550 -15.60 -8.65 -18.80
C LEU A 550 -15.14 -7.22 -19.13
N GLY A 551 -16.05 -6.25 -19.02
CA GLY A 551 -15.87 -4.84 -19.30
C GLY A 551 -16.05 -4.45 -20.77
N SER A 552 -16.36 -5.40 -21.68
CA SER A 552 -16.48 -5.12 -23.12
C SER A 552 -17.11 -6.29 -23.90
N TYR A 553 -17.08 -6.24 -25.23
CA TYR A 553 -17.44 -7.36 -26.10
C TYR A 553 -16.64 -7.30 -27.40
N ARG A 554 -16.66 -8.39 -28.17
CA ARG A 554 -16.08 -8.43 -29.51
C ARG A 554 -16.96 -9.20 -30.47
N CYS A 555 -16.92 -8.83 -31.75
CA CYS A 555 -17.56 -9.58 -32.81
C CYS A 555 -16.63 -10.68 -33.33
N ALA A 556 -17.24 -11.77 -33.79
CA ALA A 556 -16.58 -12.88 -34.43
C ALA A 556 -17.46 -13.39 -35.58
N CYS A 557 -16.82 -14.02 -36.55
CA CYS A 557 -17.50 -14.52 -37.75
C CYS A 557 -17.62 -16.04 -37.72
N ASP A 558 -18.61 -16.53 -38.45
CA ASP A 558 -18.83 -17.95 -38.70
C ASP A 558 -17.75 -18.51 -39.65
N PRO A 559 -17.51 -19.83 -39.64
CA PRO A 559 -16.52 -20.45 -40.51
C PRO A 559 -16.76 -20.13 -41.98
N GLY A 560 -15.71 -19.66 -42.67
CA GLY A 560 -15.79 -19.17 -44.05
C GLY A 560 -15.96 -17.64 -44.17
N PHE A 561 -15.97 -16.91 -43.06
CA PHE A 561 -15.98 -15.45 -43.02
C PHE A 561 -14.84 -14.92 -42.14
N GLU A 562 -14.33 -13.72 -42.46
CA GLU A 562 -13.31 -13.01 -41.68
C GLU A 562 -13.84 -11.67 -41.19
N LEU A 563 -13.37 -11.23 -40.02
CA LEU A 563 -13.82 -9.99 -39.43
C LEU A 563 -13.26 -8.81 -40.24
N ALA A 564 -14.13 -7.95 -40.73
CA ALA A 564 -13.80 -6.78 -41.51
C ALA A 564 -12.99 -5.76 -40.69
N SER A 565 -12.44 -4.76 -41.39
CA SER A 565 -11.64 -3.69 -40.78
C SER A 565 -12.38 -2.86 -39.72
N ASP A 566 -13.71 -2.83 -39.77
CA ASP A 566 -14.58 -2.18 -38.78
C ASP A 566 -14.74 -2.97 -37.46
N ARG A 567 -14.19 -4.20 -37.40
CA ARG A 567 -14.30 -5.16 -36.30
C ARG A 567 -15.73 -5.57 -35.95
N ARG A 568 -16.68 -5.45 -36.88
CA ARG A 568 -18.10 -5.77 -36.69
C ARG A 568 -18.68 -6.60 -37.81
N SER A 569 -18.36 -6.24 -39.05
CA SER A 569 -18.83 -6.91 -40.25
C SER A 569 -18.01 -8.15 -40.55
N CYS A 570 -18.58 -9.09 -41.28
CA CYS A 570 -18.00 -10.37 -41.64
C CYS A 570 -17.93 -10.47 -43.16
N GLU A 571 -16.72 -10.39 -43.69
CA GLU A 571 -16.47 -10.50 -45.13
C GLU A 571 -16.27 -11.96 -45.52
N ALA A 572 -16.73 -12.33 -46.73
CA ALA A 572 -16.55 -13.68 -47.24
C ALA A 572 -15.05 -14.02 -47.31
N ALA A 573 -14.66 -15.04 -46.56
CA ALA A 573 -13.29 -15.54 -46.49
C ALA A 573 -13.22 -16.94 -47.11
N CYS A 574 -12.04 -17.54 -47.00
CA CYS A 574 -11.81 -18.94 -47.31
C CYS A 574 -12.25 -19.83 -46.15
N GLY A 575 -12.81 -21.00 -46.44
CA GLY A 575 -13.31 -21.90 -45.39
C GLY A 575 -14.74 -22.35 -45.63
N GLY A 576 -15.41 -22.74 -44.55
CA GLY A 576 -16.84 -23.03 -44.53
C GLY A 576 -17.21 -24.25 -43.71
N PHE A 577 -18.51 -24.42 -43.49
CA PHE A 577 -19.09 -25.61 -42.90
C PHE A 577 -19.43 -26.64 -43.98
N ILE A 578 -18.87 -27.84 -43.89
CA ILE A 578 -18.96 -28.88 -44.92
C ILE A 578 -19.55 -30.16 -44.31
N THR A 579 -20.72 -30.57 -44.82
CA THR A 579 -21.42 -31.80 -44.39
C THR A 579 -21.34 -32.93 -45.41
N LYS A 580 -20.66 -32.71 -46.54
CA LYS A 580 -20.45 -33.75 -47.54
C LYS A 580 -19.58 -34.86 -46.95
N LEU A 581 -19.87 -36.11 -47.32
CA LEU A 581 -19.11 -37.27 -46.83
C LEU A 581 -17.72 -37.38 -47.46
N ASN A 582 -17.49 -36.76 -48.61
CA ASN A 582 -16.20 -36.66 -49.25
C ASN A 582 -16.08 -35.33 -50.01
N GLY A 583 -14.85 -34.95 -50.34
CA GLY A 583 -14.58 -33.74 -51.10
C GLY A 583 -13.12 -33.33 -51.04
N SER A 584 -12.85 -32.11 -51.50
CA SER A 584 -11.53 -31.50 -51.40
C SER A 584 -11.63 -30.08 -50.86
N ILE A 585 -10.60 -29.67 -50.14
CA ILE A 585 -10.39 -28.32 -49.64
C ILE A 585 -9.02 -27.83 -50.16
N ASN A 586 -8.89 -26.54 -50.37
CA ASN A 586 -7.66 -25.93 -50.85
C ASN A 586 -7.50 -24.52 -50.29
N THR A 587 -6.26 -24.04 -50.27
CA THR A 587 -5.94 -22.66 -49.90
C THR A 587 -6.58 -21.66 -50.87
N PRO A 588 -6.99 -20.47 -50.40
CA PRO A 588 -7.50 -19.41 -51.25
C PRO A 588 -6.51 -19.09 -52.37
N GLY A 589 -7.01 -18.88 -53.59
CA GLY A 589 -6.19 -18.58 -54.76
C GLY A 589 -5.56 -19.79 -55.46
N TRP A 590 -5.76 -21.01 -54.94
CA TRP A 590 -5.24 -22.24 -55.57
C TRP A 590 -5.62 -22.34 -57.06
N PRO A 591 -4.68 -22.71 -57.97
CA PRO A 591 -3.31 -23.20 -57.72
C PRO A 591 -2.23 -22.13 -57.66
N LYS A 592 -2.59 -20.84 -57.59
CA LYS A 592 -1.63 -19.74 -57.39
C LYS A 592 -1.25 -19.64 -55.92
N GLU A 593 -0.27 -18.79 -55.62
CA GLU A 593 0.14 -18.51 -54.25
C GLU A 593 -1.03 -17.96 -53.42
N TYR A 594 -1.12 -18.37 -52.15
CA TYR A 594 -2.18 -17.92 -51.27
C TYR A 594 -2.02 -16.44 -50.91
N PRO A 595 -3.10 -15.65 -50.74
CA PRO A 595 -2.97 -14.27 -50.28
C PRO A 595 -2.40 -14.17 -48.85
N PRO A 596 -1.66 -13.10 -48.53
CA PRO A 596 -1.21 -12.82 -47.16
C PRO A 596 -2.39 -12.39 -46.26
N ASN A 597 -2.20 -12.51 -44.94
CA ASN A 597 -3.15 -12.16 -43.88
C ASN A 597 -4.50 -12.89 -43.95
N LYS A 598 -4.50 -14.15 -44.39
CA LYS A 598 -5.72 -14.94 -44.47
C LYS A 598 -5.87 -15.87 -43.28
N ASN A 599 -7.10 -16.00 -42.79
CA ASN A 599 -7.45 -16.95 -41.74
C ASN A 599 -8.63 -17.81 -42.21
N CYS A 600 -8.33 -18.97 -42.79
CA CYS A 600 -9.34 -19.87 -43.33
C CYS A 600 -9.72 -20.93 -42.31
N VAL A 601 -11.02 -21.15 -42.09
CA VAL A 601 -11.51 -22.20 -41.18
C VAL A 601 -12.51 -23.10 -41.91
N TRP A 602 -12.17 -24.38 -42.02
CA TRP A 602 -13.09 -25.43 -42.48
C TRP A 602 -13.56 -26.26 -41.29
N GLN A 603 -14.87 -26.46 -41.20
CA GLN A 603 -15.50 -27.33 -40.22
C GLN A 603 -16.23 -28.46 -40.95
N LEU A 604 -15.72 -29.67 -40.83
CA LEU A 604 -16.28 -30.87 -41.43
C LEU A 604 -17.14 -31.60 -40.41
N VAL A 605 -18.36 -31.96 -40.78
CA VAL A 605 -19.25 -32.79 -39.96
C VAL A 605 -19.84 -33.91 -40.80
N ALA A 606 -19.56 -35.14 -40.37
CA ALA A 606 -20.17 -36.35 -40.88
C ALA A 606 -21.28 -36.85 -39.95
N PRO A 607 -22.15 -37.78 -40.38
CA PRO A 607 -23.13 -38.43 -39.52
C PRO A 607 -22.49 -39.11 -38.29
N THR A 608 -23.28 -39.29 -37.25
CA THR A 608 -22.87 -40.06 -36.08
C THR A 608 -22.42 -41.47 -36.52
N HIS A 609 -21.34 -41.98 -35.92
CA HIS A 609 -20.64 -43.24 -36.28
C HIS A 609 -19.64 -43.19 -37.45
N TYR A 610 -19.40 -42.02 -38.05
CA TYR A 610 -18.33 -41.82 -39.04
C TYR A 610 -17.07 -41.22 -38.40
N HIS A 611 -15.92 -41.46 -39.01
CA HIS A 611 -14.69 -40.71 -38.81
C HIS A 611 -14.30 -40.03 -40.11
N ILE A 612 -13.67 -38.86 -40.02
CA ILE A 612 -13.22 -38.08 -41.17
C ILE A 612 -11.73 -38.27 -41.29
N THR A 613 -11.28 -38.67 -42.47
CA THR A 613 -9.87 -38.80 -42.80
C THR A 613 -9.50 -37.68 -43.77
N LEU A 614 -8.43 -36.95 -43.45
CA LEU A 614 -7.87 -35.85 -44.24
C LEU A 614 -6.52 -36.29 -44.81
N LEU A 615 -6.40 -36.18 -46.12
CA LEU A 615 -5.20 -36.50 -46.88
C LEU A 615 -4.77 -35.25 -47.65
N PHE A 616 -3.56 -34.76 -47.40
CA PHE A 616 -2.99 -33.71 -48.24
C PHE A 616 -2.58 -34.32 -49.58
N ASP A 617 -2.87 -33.66 -50.70
CA ASP A 617 -2.36 -34.01 -52.02
C ASP A 617 -1.03 -33.28 -52.24
N VAL A 618 -1.05 -31.96 -52.02
CA VAL A 618 0.08 -31.02 -52.12
C VAL A 618 0.12 -30.16 -50.86
N PHE A 619 1.32 -29.85 -50.37
CA PHE A 619 1.52 -29.01 -49.19
C PHE A 619 2.80 -28.19 -49.32
N GLU A 620 2.67 -26.86 -49.35
CA GLU A 620 3.78 -25.93 -49.45
C GLU A 620 3.38 -24.61 -48.78
N THR A 621 3.82 -24.39 -47.53
CA THR A 621 3.60 -23.13 -46.80
C THR A 621 4.92 -22.56 -46.31
N GLU A 622 4.96 -21.25 -46.04
CA GLU A 622 6.08 -20.68 -45.28
C GLU A 622 6.11 -21.30 -43.87
N GLY A 623 7.30 -21.56 -43.33
CA GLY A 623 7.40 -22.09 -41.97
C GLY A 623 8.81 -22.44 -41.56
N ASN A 624 8.97 -22.62 -40.26
CA ASN A 624 10.15 -23.18 -39.59
C ASN A 624 9.71 -24.34 -38.69
N ASP A 625 10.61 -24.94 -37.92
CA ASP A 625 10.33 -26.11 -37.08
C ASP A 625 9.19 -25.92 -36.05
N VAL A 626 8.79 -24.67 -35.76
CA VAL A 626 7.72 -24.32 -34.80
C VAL A 626 6.46 -23.78 -35.50
N CYS A 627 6.47 -23.68 -36.83
CA CYS A 627 5.36 -23.16 -37.64
C CYS A 627 4.85 -21.79 -37.14
N LYS A 628 5.78 -20.84 -37.02
CA LYS A 628 5.51 -19.49 -36.49
C LYS A 628 4.80 -18.57 -37.50
N TYR A 629 5.15 -18.70 -38.77
CA TYR A 629 4.66 -17.86 -39.88
C TYR A 629 3.33 -18.41 -40.38
N ASP A 630 3.34 -19.08 -41.54
CA ASP A 630 2.15 -19.70 -42.11
C ASP A 630 1.99 -21.14 -41.63
N TYR A 631 0.75 -21.57 -41.38
CA TYR A 631 0.51 -22.92 -40.89
C TYR A 631 -0.90 -23.44 -41.12
N VAL A 632 -1.03 -24.76 -41.05
CA VAL A 632 -2.30 -25.48 -41.02
C VAL A 632 -2.43 -26.25 -39.70
N GLU A 633 -3.47 -25.97 -38.92
CA GLU A 633 -3.83 -26.75 -37.72
C GLU A 633 -5.02 -27.67 -38.01
N VAL A 634 -4.92 -28.93 -37.56
CA VAL A 634 -6.01 -29.92 -37.68
C VAL A 634 -6.43 -30.43 -36.31
N ARG A 635 -7.73 -30.36 -36.00
CA ARG A 635 -8.30 -30.69 -34.68
C ARG A 635 -9.51 -31.64 -34.79
N SER A 636 -9.67 -32.55 -33.83
CA SER A 636 -10.86 -33.41 -33.67
C SER A 636 -11.92 -32.74 -32.80
N GLY A 637 -12.74 -31.92 -33.43
CA GLY A 637 -13.83 -31.16 -32.85
C GLY A 637 -14.10 -29.89 -33.65
N LEU A 638 -15.17 -29.16 -33.32
CA LEU A 638 -15.57 -27.95 -34.04
C LEU A 638 -15.01 -26.66 -33.42
N THR A 639 -14.45 -26.72 -32.22
CA THR A 639 -13.92 -25.55 -31.50
C THR A 639 -12.40 -25.47 -31.57
N ALA A 640 -11.83 -24.29 -31.30
CA ALA A 640 -10.39 -24.11 -31.23
C ALA A 640 -9.75 -24.91 -30.09
N ASP A 641 -10.48 -25.16 -28.99
CA ASP A 641 -9.96 -25.89 -27.81
C ASP A 641 -10.02 -27.43 -27.97
N SER A 642 -10.53 -27.91 -29.11
CA SER A 642 -10.63 -29.34 -29.41
C SER A 642 -9.24 -29.98 -29.61
N ARG A 643 -9.17 -31.31 -29.43
CA ARG A 643 -7.92 -32.08 -29.49
C ARG A 643 -7.14 -31.81 -30.79
N LEU A 644 -5.94 -31.27 -30.65
CA LEU A 644 -5.00 -31.01 -31.76
C LEU A 644 -4.34 -32.30 -32.23
N HIS A 645 -4.36 -32.54 -33.54
CA HIS A 645 -3.59 -33.59 -34.20
C HIS A 645 -2.20 -33.12 -34.60
N GLY A 646 -2.11 -31.90 -35.11
CA GLY A 646 -0.84 -31.29 -35.47
C GLY A 646 -1.00 -29.87 -35.99
N LYS A 647 0.12 -29.15 -35.96
CA LYS A 647 0.32 -27.85 -36.59
C LYS A 647 1.42 -28.04 -37.63
N PHE A 648 1.10 -27.81 -38.89
CA PHE A 648 1.93 -28.17 -40.03
C PHE A 648 2.34 -26.93 -40.82
N CYS A 649 3.57 -26.92 -41.32
CA CYS A 649 4.10 -25.86 -42.17
C CYS A 649 5.31 -26.37 -42.97
N GLY A 650 5.82 -25.57 -43.91
CA GLY A 650 6.96 -25.92 -44.74
C GLY A 650 6.56 -26.68 -46.01
N THR A 651 7.51 -27.44 -46.57
CA THR A 651 7.33 -28.18 -47.82
C THR A 651 7.15 -29.69 -47.62
N GLU A 652 7.32 -30.17 -46.38
CA GLU A 652 7.09 -31.56 -46.05
C GLU A 652 5.59 -31.84 -45.94
N LYS A 653 5.15 -32.88 -46.64
CA LYS A 653 3.73 -33.25 -46.71
C LYS A 653 3.30 -33.94 -45.41
N PRO A 654 2.28 -33.44 -44.71
CA PRO A 654 1.80 -34.06 -43.47
C PRO A 654 1.26 -35.48 -43.70
N GLU A 655 1.43 -36.31 -42.67
CA GLU A 655 0.80 -37.64 -42.63
C GLU A 655 -0.73 -37.55 -42.62
N THR A 656 -1.37 -38.68 -42.94
CA THR A 656 -2.83 -38.76 -43.01
C THR A 656 -3.45 -38.56 -41.63
N VAL A 657 -4.36 -37.60 -41.48
CA VAL A 657 -4.99 -37.27 -40.20
C VAL A 657 -6.40 -37.84 -40.15
N THR A 658 -6.71 -38.63 -39.13
CA THR A 658 -8.07 -39.19 -38.91
C THR A 658 -8.69 -38.63 -37.65
N SER A 659 -9.94 -38.14 -37.74
CA SER A 659 -10.65 -37.59 -36.59
C SER A 659 -11.04 -38.66 -35.57
N GLN A 660 -11.07 -38.29 -34.29
CA GLN A 660 -11.54 -39.16 -33.20
C GLN A 660 -13.07 -39.35 -33.24
N TYR A 661 -13.79 -38.31 -33.68
CA TYR A 661 -15.25 -38.25 -33.74
C TYR A 661 -15.71 -38.01 -35.19
N ASN A 662 -17.00 -37.73 -35.36
CA ASN A 662 -17.61 -37.42 -36.65
C ASN A 662 -17.41 -35.96 -37.10
N ASN A 663 -16.49 -35.22 -36.47
CA ASN A 663 -16.21 -33.83 -36.80
C ASN A 663 -14.70 -33.53 -36.81
N MET A 664 -14.31 -32.58 -37.64
CA MET A 664 -12.92 -32.13 -37.81
C MET A 664 -12.89 -30.64 -38.14
N ARG A 665 -11.97 -29.90 -37.51
CA ARG A 665 -11.69 -28.49 -37.82
C ARG A 665 -10.29 -28.36 -38.41
N ILE A 666 -10.19 -27.66 -39.54
CA ILE A 666 -8.95 -27.31 -40.20
C ILE A 666 -8.84 -25.79 -40.23
N GLU A 667 -7.74 -25.23 -39.73
CA GLU A 667 -7.47 -23.79 -39.72
C GLU A 667 -6.16 -23.50 -40.45
N PHE A 668 -6.21 -22.65 -41.47
CA PHE A 668 -5.04 -22.15 -42.18
C PHE A 668 -4.84 -20.67 -41.87
N LYS A 669 -3.63 -20.29 -41.47
CA LYS A 669 -3.25 -18.88 -41.30
C LYS A 669 -2.05 -18.52 -42.16
N SER A 670 -2.12 -17.37 -42.82
CA SER A 670 -0.98 -16.70 -43.45
C SER A 670 -0.68 -15.36 -42.79
N ASP A 671 0.60 -15.01 -42.68
CA ASP A 671 1.04 -13.71 -42.19
C ASP A 671 1.08 -12.64 -43.31
N ASN A 672 1.69 -11.49 -43.04
CA ASN A 672 1.70 -10.36 -43.99
C ASN A 672 2.79 -10.47 -45.07
N THR A 673 3.59 -11.54 -45.05
CA THR A 673 4.75 -11.75 -45.92
C THR A 673 4.72 -13.14 -46.55
N VAL A 674 5.65 -13.37 -47.49
CA VAL A 674 6.01 -14.65 -48.14
C VAL A 674 4.85 -15.65 -48.32
N SER A 675 4.17 -15.54 -49.45
CA SER A 675 3.22 -16.56 -49.88
C SER A 675 3.90 -17.72 -50.62
N LYS A 676 3.36 -18.93 -50.46
CA LYS A 676 3.71 -20.13 -51.23
C LYS A 676 2.46 -20.68 -51.94
N LYS A 677 2.57 -21.82 -52.63
CA LYS A 677 1.43 -22.45 -53.32
C LYS A 677 0.29 -22.89 -52.39
N GLY A 678 0.58 -23.12 -51.12
CA GLY A 678 -0.39 -23.56 -50.12
C GLY A 678 -0.64 -25.06 -50.19
N PHE A 679 -1.89 -25.47 -49.97
CA PHE A 679 -2.23 -26.89 -49.96
C PHE A 679 -3.51 -27.20 -50.71
N LYS A 680 -3.58 -28.44 -51.17
CA LYS A 680 -4.81 -29.10 -51.60
C LYS A 680 -4.93 -30.38 -50.80
N ALA A 681 -6.08 -30.60 -50.17
CA ALA A 681 -6.34 -31.80 -49.39
C ALA A 681 -7.69 -32.41 -49.77
N GLN A 682 -7.77 -33.73 -49.69
CA GLN A 682 -8.99 -34.50 -49.85
C GLN A 682 -9.45 -34.99 -48.49
N PHE A 683 -10.76 -34.99 -48.28
CA PHE A 683 -11.35 -35.58 -47.08
C PHE A 683 -12.38 -36.62 -47.49
N PHE A 684 -12.50 -37.66 -46.68
CA PHE A 684 -13.52 -38.69 -46.82
C PHE A 684 -13.95 -39.21 -45.45
N SER A 685 -15.22 -39.58 -45.35
CA SER A 685 -15.84 -40.04 -44.11
C SER A 685 -16.12 -41.54 -44.19
N GLY A 686 -15.46 -42.32 -43.35
CA GLY A 686 -15.65 -43.76 -43.25
C GLY A 686 -16.53 -44.14 -42.05
N LYS A 687 -17.36 -45.17 -42.18
CA LYS A 687 -17.99 -45.81 -41.02
C LYS A 687 -16.89 -46.43 -40.16
N ARG A 688 -17.01 -46.32 -38.83
CA ARG A 688 -16.15 -47.13 -37.96
C ARG A 688 -16.33 -48.62 -38.32
N PRO A 689 -15.24 -49.40 -38.48
CA PRO A 689 -15.40 -50.84 -38.41
C PRO A 689 -16.02 -51.16 -37.05
N VAL A 690 -17.17 -51.82 -37.07
CA VAL A 690 -17.72 -52.44 -35.85
C VAL A 690 -16.65 -53.40 -35.37
N PRO A 691 -16.15 -53.30 -34.13
CA PRO A 691 -15.24 -54.31 -33.63
C PRO A 691 -15.96 -55.65 -33.71
N GLY A 692 -15.43 -56.57 -34.52
CA GLY A 692 -15.78 -57.99 -34.37
C GLY A 692 -15.45 -58.43 -32.94
N PRO A 693 -16.12 -59.47 -32.42
CA PRO A 693 -15.86 -59.95 -31.07
C PRO A 693 -14.37 -60.29 -30.93
N SER A 694 -13.65 -59.56 -30.08
CA SER A 694 -12.27 -59.88 -29.75
C SER A 694 -12.23 -61.19 -28.96
N PRO A 695 -11.23 -62.05 -29.17
CA PRO A 695 -11.04 -63.24 -28.33
C PRO A 695 -10.82 -62.82 -26.87
N PRO A 696 -11.18 -63.67 -25.89
CA PRO A 696 -11.11 -63.32 -24.48
C PRO A 696 -9.67 -62.97 -24.08
N PRO A 697 -9.44 -61.89 -23.32
CA PRO A 697 -8.12 -61.55 -22.82
C PRO A 697 -7.66 -62.59 -21.80
N GLN A 698 -6.48 -63.17 -22.03
CA GLN A 698 -5.74 -63.87 -20.99
C GLN A 698 -5.38 -62.87 -19.90
N ALA A 699 -5.82 -63.17 -18.68
CA ALA A 699 -5.59 -62.35 -17.52
C ALA A 699 -4.10 -62.31 -17.15
N THR A 700 -3.48 -61.14 -17.27
CA THR A 700 -2.36 -60.74 -16.43
C THR A 700 -2.77 -59.51 -15.64
N ALA A 701 -2.65 -59.65 -14.32
CA ALA A 701 -3.22 -58.76 -13.32
C ALA A 701 -2.63 -57.35 -13.34
N SER A 702 -3.50 -56.35 -13.34
CA SER A 702 -3.22 -55.07 -12.67
C SER A 702 -4.53 -54.53 -12.07
N LYS A 703 -4.48 -54.26 -10.76
CA LYS A 703 -5.61 -53.91 -9.90
C LYS A 703 -6.33 -52.65 -10.37
N SER A 704 -7.61 -52.77 -10.73
CA SER A 704 -8.53 -51.65 -10.93
C SER A 704 -9.75 -51.85 -10.04
N TYR A 705 -10.07 -50.85 -9.22
CA TYR A 705 -11.28 -50.80 -8.39
C TYR A 705 -12.51 -50.64 -9.29
N VAL A 706 -13.57 -51.42 -9.05
CA VAL A 706 -14.83 -51.32 -9.80
C VAL A 706 -15.87 -50.63 -8.92
N TYR A 707 -16.39 -49.50 -9.37
CA TYR A 707 -17.58 -48.86 -8.79
C TYR A 707 -18.81 -49.27 -9.60
N CYS A 708 -19.83 -49.86 -8.97
CA CYS A 708 -21.13 -50.10 -9.59
C CYS A 708 -22.16 -49.13 -9.02
N CYS A 709 -22.77 -48.30 -9.87
CA CYS A 709 -23.96 -47.52 -9.55
C CYS A 709 -25.21 -48.29 -9.97
N VAL A 710 -26.18 -48.45 -9.08
CA VAL A 710 -27.52 -48.97 -9.39
C VAL A 710 -28.54 -47.88 -9.10
N MET A 711 -29.29 -47.45 -10.12
CA MET A 711 -30.41 -46.52 -9.97
C MET A 711 -31.65 -47.27 -9.48
N ILE A 712 -32.27 -46.78 -8.40
CA ILE A 712 -33.50 -47.36 -7.84
C ILE A 712 -34.72 -46.43 -8.05
N LYS A 713 -34.55 -45.10 -8.24
CA LYS A 713 -35.55 -44.09 -8.71
C LYS A 713 -34.89 -42.69 -8.97
N PRO A 714 -35.58 -41.69 -9.57
CA PRO A 714 -34.96 -40.47 -10.17
C PRO A 714 -34.26 -39.46 -9.24
N SER A 715 -34.00 -39.76 -7.97
CA SER A 715 -33.37 -38.80 -7.04
C SER A 715 -32.65 -39.43 -5.84
N GLN A 716 -32.26 -40.71 -5.92
CA GLN A 716 -31.42 -41.35 -4.89
C GLN A 716 -30.35 -42.25 -5.53
N ILE A 717 -29.09 -42.10 -5.11
CA ILE A 717 -27.95 -42.92 -5.54
C ILE A 717 -27.46 -43.75 -4.36
N LEU A 718 -27.36 -45.07 -4.54
CA LEU A 718 -26.82 -46.02 -3.56
C LEU A 718 -25.36 -46.36 -3.93
N PHE A 719 -24.41 -46.22 -3.01
CA PHE A 719 -23.03 -46.67 -3.19
C PHE A 719 -22.81 -47.99 -2.44
N VAL A 720 -22.37 -49.03 -3.14
CA VAL A 720 -21.98 -50.31 -2.55
C VAL A 720 -20.49 -50.52 -2.81
N THR A 721 -19.72 -50.75 -1.74
CA THR A 721 -18.31 -51.11 -1.82
C THR A 721 -18.15 -52.57 -1.44
N CYS A 722 -17.66 -53.42 -2.35
CA CYS A 722 -17.32 -54.81 -2.06
C CYS A 722 -15.80 -54.99 -1.92
N PHE A 723 -15.38 -55.66 -0.86
CA PHE A 723 -14.00 -56.13 -0.70
C PHE A 723 -13.92 -57.61 -1.08
N VAL A 724 -12.93 -57.98 -1.90
CA VAL A 724 -12.66 -59.38 -2.23
C VAL A 724 -11.85 -60.01 -1.09
N ASN A 725 -12.53 -60.71 -0.18
CA ASN A 725 -12.04 -61.80 0.69
C ASN A 725 -13.15 -62.30 1.66
N ASN A 726 -14.24 -62.84 1.11
CA ASN A 726 -15.28 -63.62 1.81
C ASN A 726 -15.89 -63.04 3.12
N ARG A 727 -15.93 -61.71 3.28
CA ARG A 727 -16.86 -61.05 4.22
C ARG A 727 -17.46 -59.80 3.58
N CYS A 728 -18.77 -59.83 3.33
CA CYS A 728 -19.52 -58.63 2.95
C CYS A 728 -19.86 -57.82 4.20
N ARG A 729 -19.53 -56.52 4.22
CA ARG A 729 -20.07 -55.57 5.20
C ARG A 729 -20.86 -54.50 4.46
N LEU A 730 -22.18 -54.51 4.63
CA LEU A 730 -23.08 -53.53 4.04
C LEU A 730 -22.92 -52.22 4.83
N THR A 731 -22.63 -51.10 4.15
CA THR A 731 -22.67 -49.77 4.79
C THR A 731 -23.61 -48.90 3.97
N VAL A 732 -24.78 -48.58 4.52
CA VAL A 732 -25.78 -47.71 3.88
C VAL A 732 -25.51 -46.28 4.30
N LYS A 733 -25.26 -45.37 3.34
CA LYS A 733 -25.16 -43.93 3.62
C LYS A 733 -26.32 -43.22 2.91
N CYS A 734 -27.33 -42.81 3.66
CA CYS A 734 -28.40 -41.93 3.15
C CYS A 734 -27.90 -40.49 3.09
N LEU A 735 -27.97 -39.88 1.90
CA LEU A 735 -27.92 -38.43 1.75
C LEU A 735 -29.36 -37.93 1.65
N LEU A 736 -29.88 -37.36 2.74
CA LEU A 736 -31.12 -36.59 2.75
C LEU A 736 -30.78 -35.10 2.75
N THR A 737 -31.37 -34.36 1.81
CA THR A 737 -31.52 -32.90 1.88
C THR A 737 -32.79 -32.60 2.68
N GLY A 738 -32.67 -32.03 3.89
CA GLY A 738 -33.79 -31.45 4.67
C GLY A 738 -34.03 -32.10 6.05
N PRO A 739 -34.50 -31.35 7.07
CA PRO A 739 -34.51 -31.80 8.46
C PRO A 739 -35.75 -32.64 8.80
N SER A 740 -35.54 -33.66 9.63
CA SER A 740 -36.53 -34.51 10.33
C SER A 740 -37.24 -35.62 9.53
N GLN A 741 -36.67 -36.82 9.52
CA GLN A 741 -37.36 -38.09 9.81
C GLN A 741 -36.36 -39.26 9.93
N GLN A 742 -36.48 -40.06 10.98
CA GLN A 742 -35.65 -41.24 11.28
C GLN A 742 -35.96 -42.41 10.33
N CYS A 743 -34.94 -42.93 9.63
CA CYS A 743 -35.01 -44.26 9.02
C CYS A 743 -34.68 -45.34 10.07
N ARG A 744 -35.63 -46.25 10.36
CA ARG A 744 -35.37 -47.50 11.09
C ARG A 744 -34.88 -48.57 10.11
N GLU A 745 -33.81 -49.26 10.48
CA GLU A 745 -33.32 -50.47 9.77
C GLU A 745 -34.33 -51.61 9.90
N LYS A 746 -34.62 -52.28 8.78
CA LYS A 746 -35.20 -53.62 8.75
C LYS A 746 -34.49 -54.44 7.68
#